data_AF-A0A3A0G5Z3-F1
#
_entry.id   AF-A0A3A0G5Z3-F1
#
_cell.length_a   1.000
_cell.length_b   1.000
_cell.length_c   1.000
_cell.angle_alpha   90.00
_cell.angle_beta   90.00
_cell.angle_gamma   90.00
#
_symmetry.space_group_name_H-M   'P 1'
#
loop_
_entity.id
_entity.type
_entity.pdbx_description
1 polymer ?
#
loop_
_entity_poly.entity_id
_entity_poly.type
_entity_poly.pdbx_seq_one_letter_code
_entity_poly.pdbx_strand_id
1 'polypeptide(L)'
;MWFVDLAPIRDPHLVVPMVARTMGWQESAGIIAPDALATALAPKRLLLVLDNCEHLVEACASLAMAVMTACPAVRLVATSRLRLGVEGERTLIVPPLATPQEGDLTDPALLADVGSVALFVDQARTVHSGFVLSPSNARDVAAICIKVEGIPLAIRLAASRVRVLGVDDIRRQLNRSMHLLSRAAAGVGAHDRHPSLDAAIDWSHALLTPAAKALFARLAVFRSGWAVDAARAVCVGGPVADDDLLELLFDLAEHSLVHVDRNPRDTRMRFLEPIREFALDRLKDRKEARRIRDSHLACFLSLARAAEPALQSSEQVTWLDLLGREHDNIRAALQWALDGGSPDTGLELAAALWRFWYLRGFIREGHGWLIRLLAAAGDGGSPAARARGLYAAGTLATYQDDLDTACRDLEASVALARVIGDASLITQALTNLGSVHFSLSDFERARALYTEALASSRQRMASSTTATILGNLALVAMQQGDHESASAHLHESLHLARSLGDRSEMADCLYRLGVIAHHRNDGPSARRYYHESLAIHREIGDLRSAAFVEKELGYLASDEGDLECARQSIETSLACFRRLNNRWATADALVGIGHVHIELNDLPAARAALVESLAIASEIDHELGRALALNGLGWHDVRMGRLASARTALAEALQIGISLNAWHACARSLACLIELEAAAEHPEKVIALHAMLLRSPAGRSSRPSPRRMAEIDRLAREAIAALADAGATSVATEAAARGAGMTLEQALTLVASEHAPATGIPADVGEAARGP
;
A
#
# COMPACT_ATOMS: atom_id res chain seq x y z
N MET A 1 -11.83 17.30 3.55
CA MET A 1 -11.81 16.82 4.95
C MET A 1 -11.56 15.33 4.90
N TRP A 2 -10.68 14.82 5.74
CA TRP A 2 -10.37 13.40 5.86
C TRP A 2 -10.70 12.94 7.27
N PHE A 3 -11.53 11.91 7.39
CA PHE A 3 -11.98 11.36 8.66
C PHE A 3 -11.33 10.01 8.89
N VAL A 4 -10.59 9.87 9.98
CA VAL A 4 -9.82 8.68 10.33
C VAL A 4 -10.38 8.10 11.61
N ASP A 5 -11.06 6.97 11.51
CA ASP A 5 -11.56 6.23 12.65
C ASP A 5 -10.46 5.36 13.26
N LEU A 6 -10.04 5.69 14.49
CA LEU A 6 -9.01 4.94 15.22
C LEU A 6 -9.60 3.92 16.20
N ALA A 7 -10.92 3.93 16.46
CA ALA A 7 -11.56 2.95 17.35
C ALA A 7 -11.18 1.48 17.06
N PRO A 8 -10.93 1.07 15.80
CA PRO A 8 -10.65 -0.33 15.52
C PRO A 8 -9.20 -0.78 15.71
N ILE A 9 -8.24 0.14 15.85
CA ILE A 9 -6.82 -0.21 16.01
C ILE A 9 -6.43 -0.14 17.49
N ARG A 10 -5.43 -0.92 17.90
CA ARG A 10 -4.86 -0.86 19.26
C ARG A 10 -3.35 -0.72 19.27
N ASP A 11 -2.72 -1.00 18.14
CA ASP A 11 -1.29 -0.87 17.96
C ASP A 11 -0.96 0.58 17.58
N PRO A 12 -0.18 1.31 18.41
CA PRO A 12 0.26 2.67 18.11
C PRO A 12 0.96 2.82 16.75
N HIS A 13 1.63 1.77 16.27
CA HIS A 13 2.34 1.80 15.00
C HIS A 13 1.42 1.83 13.77
N LEU A 14 0.12 1.56 13.93
CA LEU A 14 -0.86 1.57 12.84
C LEU A 14 -1.51 2.93 12.59
N VAL A 15 -1.29 3.92 13.47
CA VAL A 15 -1.90 5.26 13.34
C VAL A 15 -1.49 5.94 12.02
N VAL A 16 -0.19 5.98 11.71
CA VAL A 16 0.32 6.62 10.48
C VAL A 16 -0.16 5.89 9.21
N PRO A 17 -0.02 4.55 9.09
CA PRO A 17 -0.57 3.81 7.96
C PRO A 17 -2.08 4.03 7.75
N MET A 18 -2.86 4.07 8.85
CA MET A 18 -4.30 4.31 8.80
C MET A 18 -4.65 5.67 8.17
N VAL A 19 -3.90 6.71 8.54
CA VAL A 19 -4.07 8.06 7.98
C VAL A 19 -3.65 8.10 6.51
N ALA A 20 -2.50 7.52 6.18
CA ALA A 20 -1.98 7.45 4.81
C ALA A 20 -2.98 6.76 3.87
N ARG A 21 -3.51 5.61 4.29
CA ARG A 21 -4.53 4.84 3.57
C ARG A 21 -5.83 5.61 3.41
N THR A 22 -6.28 6.30 4.45
CA THR A 22 -7.49 7.13 4.38
C THR A 22 -7.34 8.19 3.29
N MET A 23 -6.12 8.70 3.06
CA MET A 23 -5.79 9.64 2.00
C MET A 23 -5.48 9.00 0.63
N GLY A 24 -5.58 7.68 0.50
CA GLY A 24 -5.34 6.93 -0.73
C GLY A 24 -3.85 6.66 -1.03
N TRP A 25 -2.96 6.82 -0.05
CA TRP A 25 -1.55 6.49 -0.19
C TRP A 25 -1.31 4.99 0.07
N GLN A 26 -0.50 4.36 -0.78
CA GLN A 26 -0.06 2.98 -0.61
C GLN A 26 1.12 2.92 0.37
N GLU A 27 1.22 1.84 1.16
CA GLU A 27 2.32 1.65 2.12
C GLU A 27 3.71 1.61 1.45
N SER A 28 3.80 1.21 0.17
CA SER A 28 5.03 1.24 -0.62
C SER A 28 5.60 2.64 -0.86
N ALA A 29 4.89 3.70 -0.47
CA ALA A 29 5.39 5.07 -0.50
C ALA A 29 6.37 5.40 0.65
N GLY A 30 6.72 4.44 1.51
CA GLY A 30 7.65 4.66 2.63
C GLY A 30 7.09 5.55 3.74
N ILE A 31 5.78 5.82 3.72
CA ILE A 31 5.10 6.67 4.71
C ILE A 31 4.78 5.84 5.96
N ILE A 32 5.83 5.57 6.73
CA ILE A 32 5.78 4.69 7.90
C ILE A 32 5.99 5.42 9.23
N ALA A 33 6.34 6.71 9.15
CA ALA A 33 6.64 7.55 10.30
C ALA A 33 5.84 8.87 10.25
N PRO A 34 5.57 9.49 11.41
CA PRO A 34 4.94 10.81 11.48
C PRO A 34 5.55 11.84 10.55
N ASP A 35 6.89 11.91 10.49
CA ASP A 35 7.62 12.90 9.68
C ASP A 35 7.45 12.65 8.19
N ALA A 36 7.47 11.38 7.74
CA ALA A 36 7.24 11.04 6.35
C ALA A 36 5.81 11.42 5.90
N LEU A 37 4.81 11.19 6.77
CA LEU A 37 3.44 11.61 6.52
C LEU A 37 3.32 13.13 6.49
N ALA A 38 4.01 13.83 7.40
CA ALA A 38 4.04 15.28 7.45
C ALA A 38 4.66 15.87 6.19
N THR A 39 5.77 15.34 5.69
CA THR A 39 6.37 15.74 4.41
C THR A 39 5.39 15.56 3.24
N ALA A 40 4.69 14.43 3.18
CA ALA A 40 3.68 14.18 2.15
C ALA A 40 2.44 15.12 2.27
N LEU A 41 2.17 15.61 3.47
CA LEU A 41 1.08 16.55 3.79
C LEU A 41 1.46 18.01 3.58
N ALA A 42 2.74 18.37 3.64
CA ALA A 42 3.25 19.74 3.56
C ALA A 42 2.69 20.57 2.40
N PRO A 43 2.58 20.05 1.15
CA PRO A 43 2.02 20.83 0.04
C PRO A 43 0.49 20.93 0.04
N LYS A 44 -0.22 20.28 0.98
CA LYS A 44 -1.68 20.15 0.96
C LYS A 44 -2.37 21.13 1.93
N ARG A 45 -3.58 21.57 1.55
CA ARG A 45 -4.48 22.35 2.42
C ARG A 45 -5.72 21.52 2.76
N LEU A 46 -5.77 20.94 3.95
CA LEU A 46 -6.86 20.04 4.35
C LEU A 46 -7.18 20.10 5.85
N LEU A 47 -8.33 19.51 6.20
CA LEU A 47 -8.73 19.19 7.57
C LEU A 47 -8.60 17.68 7.77
N LEU A 48 -7.81 17.26 8.76
CA LEU A 48 -7.64 15.89 9.21
C LEU A 48 -8.37 15.71 10.55
N VAL A 49 -9.30 14.76 10.60
CA VAL A 49 -10.06 14.41 11.81
C VAL A 49 -9.62 13.04 12.29
N LEU A 50 -9.10 12.95 13.51
CA LEU A 50 -8.73 11.71 14.20
C LEU A 50 -9.80 11.37 15.24
N ASP A 51 -10.58 10.32 15.00
CA ASP A 51 -11.68 9.91 15.88
C ASP A 51 -11.21 8.86 16.91
N ASN A 52 -11.74 8.91 18.14
CA ASN A 52 -11.46 7.96 19.25
C ASN A 52 -9.99 7.80 19.68
N CYS A 53 -9.26 8.89 19.93
CA CYS A 53 -7.82 8.83 20.22
C CYS A 53 -7.45 8.33 21.63
N GLU A 54 -8.40 8.13 22.57
CA GLU A 54 -8.10 7.88 24.01
C GLU A 54 -7.25 6.64 24.31
N HIS A 55 -7.23 5.65 23.42
CA HIS A 55 -6.45 4.42 23.60
C HIS A 55 -5.10 4.46 22.87
N LEU A 56 -4.83 5.53 22.11
CA LEU A 56 -3.62 5.73 21.28
C LEU A 56 -3.06 7.16 21.42
N VAL A 57 -3.23 7.76 22.60
CA VAL A 57 -2.92 9.17 22.89
C VAL A 57 -1.49 9.53 22.46
N GLU A 58 -0.50 8.72 22.84
CA GLU A 58 0.92 8.98 22.56
C GLU A 58 1.23 8.98 21.05
N ALA A 59 0.72 8.00 20.30
CA ALA A 59 0.93 7.94 18.85
C ALA A 59 0.19 9.06 18.11
N CYS A 60 -1.03 9.40 18.54
CA CYS A 60 -1.79 10.52 17.98
C CYS A 60 -1.08 11.86 18.26
N ALA A 61 -0.52 12.03 19.46
CA ALA A 61 0.25 13.20 19.84
C ALA A 61 1.53 13.34 19.00
N SER A 62 2.29 12.25 18.84
CA SER A 62 3.48 12.21 17.99
C SER A 62 3.16 12.60 16.53
N LEU A 63 2.09 12.03 15.97
CA LEU A 63 1.60 12.40 14.65
C LEU A 63 1.19 13.88 14.56
N ALA A 64 0.42 14.36 15.52
CA ALA A 64 -0.05 15.74 15.54
C ALA A 64 1.13 16.73 15.58
N MET A 65 2.16 16.45 16.38
CA MET A 65 3.36 17.29 16.46
C MET A 65 4.12 17.36 15.13
N ALA A 66 4.35 16.21 14.48
CA ALA A 66 5.03 16.17 13.18
C ALA A 66 4.27 16.98 12.11
N VAL A 67 2.95 16.80 12.04
CA VAL A 67 2.09 17.50 11.08
C VAL A 67 2.04 19.00 11.38
N MET A 68 1.84 19.41 12.63
CA MET A 68 1.78 20.83 13.00
C MET A 68 3.10 21.56 12.73
N THR A 69 4.24 20.87 12.88
CA THR A 69 5.57 21.44 12.64
C THR A 69 5.84 21.64 11.14
N ALA A 70 5.53 20.63 10.30
CA ALA A 70 5.88 20.67 8.87
C ALA A 70 4.78 21.23 7.95
N CYS A 71 3.52 21.29 8.41
CA CYS A 71 2.36 21.53 7.53
C CYS A 71 1.51 22.75 7.98
N PRO A 72 1.89 23.99 7.63
CA PRO A 72 1.19 25.19 8.08
C PRO A 72 -0.25 25.33 7.54
N ALA A 73 -0.58 24.63 6.45
CA ALA A 73 -1.89 24.66 5.80
C ALA A 73 -2.84 23.52 6.22
N VAL A 74 -2.39 22.62 7.11
CA VAL A 74 -3.17 21.48 7.59
C VAL A 74 -3.80 21.82 8.94
N ARG A 75 -5.09 21.50 9.10
CA ARG A 75 -5.80 21.62 10.38
C ARG A 75 -6.09 20.23 10.93
N LEU A 76 -5.87 20.02 12.22
CA LEU A 76 -6.13 18.75 12.90
C LEU A 76 -7.24 18.92 13.94
N VAL A 77 -8.19 17.99 13.93
CA VAL A 77 -9.21 17.84 14.98
C VAL A 77 -9.11 16.42 15.51
N ALA A 78 -8.93 16.27 16.82
CA ALA A 78 -8.93 14.97 17.47
C ALA A 78 -10.11 14.89 18.44
N THR A 79 -10.82 13.78 18.43
CA THR A 79 -11.81 13.46 19.47
C THR A 79 -11.17 12.48 20.45
N SER A 80 -11.27 12.75 21.75
CA SER A 80 -10.76 11.85 22.77
C SER A 80 -11.40 12.13 24.13
N ARG A 81 -11.44 11.10 24.99
CA ARG A 81 -11.74 11.28 26.43
C ARG A 81 -10.58 11.88 27.22
N LEU A 82 -9.37 11.83 26.67
CA LEU A 82 -8.14 12.35 27.29
C LEU A 82 -7.57 13.47 26.42
N ARG A 83 -6.82 14.38 27.03
CA ARG A 83 -6.05 15.37 26.26
C ARG A 83 -4.89 14.67 25.54
N LEU A 84 -4.57 15.13 24.32
CA LEU A 84 -3.38 14.65 23.61
C LEU A 84 -2.09 15.19 24.23
N GLY A 85 -2.15 16.36 24.89
CA GLY A 85 -1.00 16.93 25.59
C GLY A 85 0.07 17.50 24.67
N VAL A 86 -0.31 17.93 23.46
CA VAL A 86 0.59 18.55 22.47
C VAL A 86 0.63 20.07 22.60
N GLU A 87 1.72 20.68 22.18
CA GLU A 87 1.84 22.14 22.15
C GLU A 87 0.87 22.74 21.12
N GLY A 88 0.16 23.81 21.49
CA GLY A 88 -0.88 24.42 20.64
C GLY A 88 -2.26 23.73 20.69
N GLU A 89 -2.43 22.66 21.49
CA GLU A 89 -3.71 22.00 21.69
C GLU A 89 -4.78 22.97 22.24
N ARG A 90 -5.94 23.04 21.57
CA ARG A 90 -7.14 23.72 22.07
C ARG A 90 -8.25 22.72 22.32
N THR A 91 -8.51 22.43 23.60
CA THR A 91 -9.56 21.50 24.00
C THR A 91 -10.93 22.16 23.96
N LEU A 92 -11.84 21.65 23.12
CA LEU A 92 -13.27 21.97 23.17
C LEU A 92 -13.99 20.84 23.91
N ILE A 93 -14.39 21.09 25.15
CA ILE A 93 -15.27 20.17 25.88
C ILE A 93 -16.65 20.28 25.23
N VAL A 94 -17.13 19.22 24.60
CA VAL A 94 -18.47 19.17 23.99
C VAL A 94 -19.50 19.03 25.12
N PRO A 95 -20.28 20.07 25.45
CA PRO A 95 -21.26 19.97 26.51
C PRO A 95 -22.45 19.09 26.06
N PRO A 96 -23.19 18.47 27.00
CA PRO A 96 -24.51 17.93 26.72
C PRO A 96 -25.44 18.99 26.14
N LEU A 97 -26.57 18.55 25.56
CA LEU A 97 -27.59 19.48 25.08
C LEU A 97 -28.18 20.27 26.25
N ALA A 98 -28.54 21.53 26.00
CA ALA A 98 -29.22 22.37 26.98
C ALA A 98 -30.49 21.67 27.48
N THR A 99 -30.68 21.65 28.80
CA THR A 99 -31.85 21.09 29.48
C THR A 99 -32.79 22.20 29.96
N PRO A 100 -34.09 21.94 30.10
CA PRO A 100 -35.04 22.92 30.64
C PRO A 100 -34.70 23.31 32.07
N GLN A 101 -34.91 24.58 32.44
CA GLN A 101 -34.80 25.04 33.83
C GLN A 101 -36.06 24.66 34.61
N GLU A 102 -35.92 24.33 35.91
CA GLU A 102 -37.02 23.85 36.77
C GLU A 102 -38.22 24.82 36.90
N GLY A 103 -38.04 26.09 36.53
CA GLY A 103 -39.09 27.11 36.50
C GLY A 103 -40.01 27.10 35.27
N ASP A 104 -39.57 26.57 34.12
CA ASP A 104 -40.24 26.67 32.81
C ASP A 104 -40.86 25.33 32.33
N LEU A 105 -41.29 24.47 33.28
CA LEU A 105 -41.62 23.06 33.01
C LEU A 105 -43.01 22.80 32.38
N THR A 106 -43.78 23.83 32.01
CA THR A 106 -45.19 23.62 31.62
C THR A 106 -45.62 24.24 30.30
N ASP A 107 -44.85 25.16 29.71
CA ASP A 107 -45.17 25.75 28.40
C ASP A 107 -44.52 24.94 27.26
N PRO A 108 -45.30 24.22 26.43
CA PRO A 108 -44.76 23.43 25.32
C PRO A 108 -44.01 24.26 24.27
N ALA A 109 -44.39 25.53 24.06
CA ALA A 109 -43.77 26.37 23.04
C ALA A 109 -42.34 26.75 23.45
N LEU A 110 -42.14 27.15 24.72
CA LEU A 110 -40.81 27.45 25.26
C LEU A 110 -39.93 26.20 25.35
N LEU A 111 -40.51 25.06 25.72
CA LEU A 111 -39.76 23.80 25.82
C LEU A 111 -39.32 23.25 24.47
N ALA A 112 -40.08 23.48 23.39
CA ALA A 112 -39.77 22.95 22.07
C ALA A 112 -38.42 23.46 21.52
N ASP A 113 -37.99 24.66 21.91
CA ASP A 113 -36.73 25.26 21.47
C ASP A 113 -35.51 24.81 22.29
N VAL A 114 -35.73 24.10 23.41
CA VAL A 114 -34.66 23.55 24.24
C VAL A 114 -34.06 22.32 23.56
N GLY A 115 -32.75 22.34 23.29
CA GLY A 115 -32.06 21.32 22.48
C GLY A 115 -32.32 19.87 22.90
N SER A 116 -32.37 19.56 24.21
CA SER A 116 -32.67 18.20 24.69
C SER A 116 -34.12 17.78 24.40
N VAL A 117 -35.07 18.70 24.53
CA VAL A 117 -36.51 18.45 24.30
C VAL A 117 -36.78 18.36 22.81
N ALA A 118 -36.19 19.24 22.01
CA ALA A 118 -36.24 19.18 20.55
C ALA A 118 -35.77 17.81 20.05
N LEU A 119 -34.63 17.32 20.55
CA LEU A 119 -34.14 15.98 20.24
C LEU A 119 -35.10 14.89 20.72
N PHE A 120 -35.65 14.98 21.93
CA PHE A 120 -36.63 14.00 22.43
C PHE A 120 -37.85 13.92 21.52
N VAL A 121 -38.43 15.07 21.13
CA VAL A 121 -39.61 15.16 20.26
C VAL A 121 -39.31 14.60 18.87
N ASP A 122 -38.18 14.98 18.28
CA ASP A 122 -37.73 14.46 16.98
C ASP A 122 -37.62 12.93 17.02
N GLN A 123 -36.94 12.38 18.04
CA GLN A 123 -36.77 10.93 18.19
C GLN A 123 -38.09 10.22 18.51
N ALA A 124 -38.95 10.78 19.34
CA ALA A 124 -40.27 10.22 19.63
C ALA A 124 -41.15 10.16 18.36
N ARG A 125 -41.04 11.14 17.46
CA ARG A 125 -41.76 11.14 16.17
C ARG A 125 -41.29 10.06 15.22
N THR A 126 -40.03 9.62 15.31
CA THR A 126 -39.53 8.50 14.49
C THR A 126 -40.22 7.17 14.80
N VAL A 127 -40.62 6.97 16.07
CA VAL A 127 -41.32 5.74 16.52
C VAL A 127 -42.83 5.91 16.64
N HIS A 128 -43.32 7.13 16.83
CA HIS A 128 -44.74 7.48 16.93
C HIS A 128 -45.00 8.78 16.14
N SER A 129 -45.37 8.64 14.86
CA SER A 129 -45.54 9.77 13.92
C SER A 129 -46.52 10.84 14.39
N GLY A 130 -47.52 10.47 15.20
CA GLY A 130 -48.50 11.40 15.80
C GLY A 130 -48.04 12.08 17.09
N PHE A 131 -46.76 11.97 17.49
CA PHE A 131 -46.31 12.53 18.76
C PHE A 131 -46.21 14.06 18.70
N VAL A 132 -46.92 14.71 19.62
CA VAL A 132 -46.94 16.17 19.78
C VAL A 132 -46.61 16.51 21.22
N LEU A 133 -45.73 17.49 21.42
CA LEU A 133 -45.47 18.09 22.72
C LEU A 133 -46.70 18.93 23.11
N SER A 134 -47.39 18.52 24.17
CA SER A 134 -48.64 19.11 24.63
C SER A 134 -48.52 19.58 26.09
N PRO A 135 -49.43 20.43 26.59
CA PRO A 135 -49.42 20.83 28.00
C PRO A 135 -49.51 19.65 28.98
N SER A 136 -50.09 18.52 28.55
CA SER A 136 -50.27 17.33 29.39
C SER A 136 -49.01 16.45 29.50
N ASN A 137 -48.05 16.55 28.57
CA ASN A 137 -46.83 15.73 28.58
C ASN A 137 -45.53 16.56 28.69
N ALA A 138 -45.59 17.88 28.47
CA ALA A 138 -44.46 18.80 28.52
C ALA A 138 -43.62 18.67 29.80
N ARG A 139 -44.29 18.60 30.96
CA ARG A 139 -43.61 18.44 32.25
C ARG A 139 -42.83 17.13 32.36
N ASP A 140 -43.39 16.03 31.88
CA ASP A 140 -42.73 14.73 31.94
C ASP A 140 -41.57 14.64 30.94
N VAL A 141 -41.72 15.20 29.73
CA VAL A 141 -40.63 15.29 28.75
C VAL A 141 -39.48 16.14 29.30
N ALA A 142 -39.78 17.30 29.88
CA ALA A 142 -38.78 18.17 30.50
C ALA A 142 -38.06 17.45 31.65
N ALA A 143 -38.80 16.77 32.53
CA ALA A 143 -38.24 15.99 33.63
C ALA A 143 -37.33 14.84 33.15
N ILE A 144 -37.70 14.14 32.06
CA ILE A 144 -36.84 13.12 31.44
C ILE A 144 -35.56 13.76 30.92
N CYS A 145 -35.66 14.87 30.18
CA CYS A 145 -34.50 15.56 29.60
C CYS A 145 -33.50 16.06 30.66
N ILE A 146 -34.02 16.61 31.76
CA ILE A 146 -33.22 16.99 32.93
C ILE A 146 -32.57 15.74 33.54
N LYS A 147 -33.34 14.66 33.69
CA LYS A 147 -32.86 13.44 34.35
C LYS A 147 -31.76 12.72 33.58
N VAL A 148 -31.81 12.75 32.24
CA VAL A 148 -30.73 12.22 31.38
C VAL A 148 -29.61 13.23 31.13
N GLU A 149 -29.64 14.37 31.82
CA GLU A 149 -28.60 15.41 31.79
C GLU A 149 -28.30 15.93 30.38
N GLY A 150 -29.30 15.96 29.49
CA GLY A 150 -29.11 16.45 28.13
C GLY A 150 -28.23 15.55 27.24
N ILE A 151 -27.86 14.34 27.69
CA ILE A 151 -26.99 13.42 26.93
C ILE A 151 -27.75 12.90 25.71
N PRO A 152 -27.31 13.19 24.47
CA PRO A 152 -28.08 12.86 23.26
C PRO A 152 -28.43 11.38 23.10
N LEU A 153 -27.52 10.48 23.45
CA LEU A 153 -27.76 9.04 23.37
C LEU A 153 -28.80 8.56 24.39
N ALA A 154 -28.73 9.07 25.63
CA ALA A 154 -29.70 8.72 26.66
C ALA A 154 -31.10 9.26 26.33
N ILE A 155 -31.19 10.44 25.71
CA ILE A 155 -32.44 11.00 25.18
C ILE A 155 -33.02 10.07 24.10
N ARG A 156 -32.19 9.61 23.14
CA ARG A 156 -32.63 8.68 22.08
C ARG A 156 -33.18 7.37 22.65
N LEU A 157 -32.47 6.78 23.62
CA LEU A 157 -32.90 5.55 24.30
C LEU A 157 -34.23 5.73 25.06
N ALA A 158 -34.47 6.90 25.66
CA ALA A 158 -35.73 7.20 26.33
C ALA A 158 -36.88 7.47 25.33
N ALA A 159 -36.63 8.28 24.31
CA ALA A 159 -37.62 8.70 23.33
C ALA A 159 -38.11 7.55 22.44
N SER A 160 -37.26 6.56 22.14
CA SER A 160 -37.64 5.39 21.35
C SER A 160 -38.74 4.53 22.00
N ARG A 161 -39.05 4.76 23.28
CA ARG A 161 -40.05 4.01 24.06
C ARG A 161 -41.44 4.62 24.06
N VAL A 162 -41.61 5.83 23.53
CA VAL A 162 -42.89 6.57 23.58
C VAL A 162 -44.06 5.82 22.93
N ARG A 163 -43.79 4.95 21.95
CA ARG A 163 -44.83 4.10 21.34
C ARG A 163 -45.38 3.03 22.28
N VAL A 164 -44.53 2.46 23.14
CA VAL A 164 -44.86 1.32 24.02
C VAL A 164 -45.28 1.79 25.41
N LEU A 165 -44.73 2.92 25.87
CA LEU A 165 -44.95 3.48 27.20
C LEU A 165 -45.36 4.94 27.10
N GLY A 166 -46.28 5.38 27.97
CA GLY A 166 -46.56 6.80 28.14
C GLY A 166 -45.34 7.54 28.69
N VAL A 167 -45.22 8.84 28.38
CA VAL A 167 -44.09 9.68 28.83
C VAL A 167 -43.93 9.66 30.36
N ASP A 168 -45.04 9.66 31.12
CA ASP A 168 -45.02 9.55 32.58
C ASP A 168 -44.42 8.21 33.09
N ASP A 169 -44.69 7.10 32.40
CA ASP A 169 -44.14 5.79 32.75
C ASP A 169 -42.64 5.72 32.48
N ILE A 170 -42.19 6.31 31.35
CA ILE A 170 -40.77 6.44 31.01
C ILE A 170 -40.04 7.20 32.11
N ARG A 171 -40.58 8.35 32.54
CA ARG A 171 -40.03 9.16 33.64
C ARG A 171 -39.92 8.36 34.94
N ARG A 172 -40.98 7.62 35.32
CA ARG A 172 -41.00 6.83 36.56
C ARG A 172 -39.98 5.69 36.56
N GLN A 173 -39.83 4.98 35.45
CA GLN A 173 -38.91 3.85 35.36
C GLN A 173 -37.44 4.29 35.31
N LEU A 174 -37.12 5.35 34.56
CA LEU A 174 -35.77 5.92 34.54
C LEU A 174 -35.30 6.35 35.94
N ASN A 175 -36.20 6.94 36.73
CA ASN A 175 -35.92 7.29 38.13
C ASN A 175 -35.55 6.06 38.97
N ARG A 176 -36.28 4.94 38.81
CA ARG A 176 -36.02 3.70 39.55
C ARG A 176 -34.65 3.12 39.20
N SER A 177 -34.30 3.02 37.92
CA SER A 177 -33.00 2.48 37.49
C SER A 177 -31.81 3.32 37.99
N MET A 178 -31.94 4.65 37.98
CA MET A 178 -30.93 5.55 38.54
C MET A 178 -30.70 5.33 40.04
N HIS A 179 -31.77 5.14 40.81
CA HIS A 179 -31.65 4.83 42.24
C HIS A 179 -31.00 3.47 42.49
N LEU A 180 -31.21 2.48 41.62
CA LEU A 180 -30.59 1.15 41.74
C LEU A 180 -29.08 1.20 41.39
N LEU A 181 -28.69 1.91 40.33
CA LEU A 181 -27.29 2.07 39.93
C LEU A 181 -26.50 2.90 40.95
N SER A 182 -27.07 3.98 41.47
CA SER A 182 -26.44 4.79 42.53
C SER A 182 -26.18 3.98 43.80
N ARG A 183 -27.02 2.99 44.11
CA ARG A 183 -26.81 2.04 45.22
C ARG A 183 -25.77 0.97 44.91
N ALA A 184 -25.67 0.51 43.65
CA ALA A 184 -24.69 -0.50 43.22
C ALA A 184 -23.27 0.06 43.05
N ALA A 185 -23.15 1.33 42.64
CA ALA A 185 -21.87 2.04 42.45
C ALA A 185 -21.10 2.27 43.77
N ALA A 186 -21.73 2.08 44.92
CA ALA A 186 -21.09 2.20 46.24
C ALA A 186 -20.20 0.99 46.62
N GLY A 187 -20.11 -0.07 45.80
CA GLY A 187 -19.44 -1.32 46.18
C GLY A 187 -18.44 -1.94 45.19
N VAL A 188 -18.33 -1.46 43.94
CA VAL A 188 -17.40 -2.03 42.94
C VAL A 188 -16.86 -0.91 42.04
N GLY A 189 -15.56 -0.95 41.73
CA GLY A 189 -14.80 0.08 41.01
C GLY A 189 -15.57 0.75 39.87
N ALA A 190 -15.77 2.06 40.03
CA ALA A 190 -16.40 2.92 39.05
C ALA A 190 -15.63 2.85 37.72
N HIS A 191 -16.32 2.41 36.67
CA HIS A 191 -15.89 2.70 35.31
C HIS A 191 -16.20 4.19 35.04
N ASP A 192 -15.37 4.87 34.26
CA ASP A 192 -15.48 6.30 33.87
C ASP A 192 -16.70 6.58 32.95
N ARG A 193 -17.89 6.05 33.27
CA ARG A 193 -19.11 6.18 32.48
C ARG A 193 -20.09 7.14 33.15
N HIS A 194 -20.87 7.86 32.32
CA HIS A 194 -21.92 8.76 32.80
C HIS A 194 -23.08 7.95 33.44
N PRO A 195 -23.38 8.14 34.74
CA PRO A 195 -24.41 7.36 35.44
C PRO A 195 -25.79 7.41 34.77
N SER A 196 -26.15 8.56 34.22
CA SER A 196 -27.42 8.78 33.51
C SER A 196 -27.51 8.01 32.19
N LEU A 197 -26.41 7.84 31.47
CA LEU A 197 -26.36 7.01 30.27
C LEU A 197 -26.45 5.52 30.62
N ASP A 198 -25.70 5.08 31.63
CA ASP A 198 -25.75 3.70 32.10
C ASP A 198 -27.15 3.30 32.58
N ALA A 199 -27.88 4.21 33.23
CA ALA A 199 -29.26 3.97 33.64
C ALA A 199 -30.23 3.85 32.47
N ALA A 200 -30.06 4.67 31.43
CA ALA A 200 -30.87 4.58 30.22
C ALA A 200 -30.62 3.26 29.47
N ILE A 201 -29.35 2.81 29.40
CA ILE A 201 -28.98 1.52 28.79
C ILE A 201 -29.48 0.34 29.64
N ASP A 202 -29.26 0.37 30.97
CA ASP A 202 -29.67 -0.72 31.88
C ASP A 202 -31.19 -0.91 31.88
N TRP A 203 -31.95 0.19 31.91
CA TRP A 203 -33.39 0.13 31.76
C TRP A 203 -33.82 -0.43 30.39
N SER A 204 -33.21 0.07 29.31
CA SER A 204 -33.50 -0.42 27.96
C SER A 204 -33.23 -1.91 27.80
N HIS A 205 -32.16 -2.40 28.42
CA HIS A 205 -31.79 -3.81 28.48
C HIS A 205 -32.72 -4.63 29.38
N ALA A 206 -33.19 -4.07 30.51
CA ALA A 206 -34.07 -4.79 31.45
C ALA A 206 -35.40 -5.21 30.81
N LEU A 207 -35.89 -4.44 29.83
CA LEU A 207 -37.13 -4.70 29.09
C LEU A 207 -37.01 -5.81 28.04
N LEU A 208 -35.80 -6.22 27.69
CA LEU A 208 -35.57 -7.28 26.71
C LEU A 208 -36.02 -8.66 27.23
N THR A 209 -36.52 -9.49 26.31
CA THR A 209 -36.75 -10.91 26.55
C THR A 209 -35.45 -11.62 26.94
N PRO A 210 -35.50 -12.77 27.64
CA PRO A 210 -34.28 -13.54 27.96
C PRO A 210 -33.43 -13.88 26.72
N ALA A 211 -34.08 -14.22 25.60
CA ALA A 211 -33.41 -14.48 24.33
C ALA A 211 -32.73 -13.23 23.75
N ALA A 212 -33.41 -12.08 23.78
CA ALA A 212 -32.85 -10.80 23.31
C ALA A 212 -31.70 -10.32 24.19
N LYS A 213 -31.75 -10.53 25.52
CA LYS A 213 -30.62 -10.26 26.44
C LYS A 213 -29.40 -11.12 26.12
N ALA A 214 -29.62 -12.41 25.84
CA ALA A 214 -28.55 -13.31 25.44
C ALA A 214 -27.93 -12.88 24.11
N LEU A 215 -28.75 -12.58 23.09
CA LEU A 215 -28.26 -12.09 21.80
C LEU A 215 -27.47 -10.78 21.95
N PHE A 216 -28.00 -9.81 22.71
CA PHE A 216 -27.34 -8.54 22.98
C PHE A 216 -25.93 -8.71 23.56
N ALA A 217 -25.77 -9.56 24.58
CA ALA A 217 -24.47 -9.82 25.19
C ALA A 217 -23.51 -10.53 24.23
N ARG A 218 -24.01 -11.43 23.38
CA ARG A 218 -23.18 -12.19 22.41
C ARG A 218 -22.67 -11.33 21.27
N LEU A 219 -23.51 -10.42 20.74
CA LEU A 219 -23.13 -9.49 19.68
C LEU A 219 -21.98 -8.56 20.07
N ALA A 220 -21.71 -8.39 21.36
CA ALA A 220 -20.65 -7.52 21.88
C ALA A 220 -19.23 -7.94 21.44
N VAL A 221 -19.08 -9.18 20.93
CA VAL A 221 -17.83 -9.70 20.38
C VAL A 221 -17.39 -8.98 19.09
N PHE A 222 -18.34 -8.46 18.31
CA PHE A 222 -18.07 -7.72 17.08
C PHE A 222 -17.60 -6.28 17.38
N ARG A 223 -16.62 -5.79 16.62
CA ARG A 223 -16.01 -4.45 16.80
C ARG A 223 -16.57 -3.40 15.83
N SER A 224 -16.66 -3.70 14.54
CA SER A 224 -17.08 -2.75 13.49
C SER A 224 -18.50 -3.01 12.97
N GLY A 225 -19.36 -3.54 13.84
CA GLY A 225 -20.67 -4.04 13.47
C GLY A 225 -20.62 -5.40 12.78
N TRP A 226 -21.76 -5.84 12.27
CA TRP A 226 -21.96 -7.17 11.70
C TRP A 226 -23.09 -7.19 10.67
N ALA A 227 -23.01 -8.15 9.75
CA ALA A 227 -24.12 -8.59 8.93
C ALA A 227 -24.90 -9.73 9.63
N VAL A 228 -26.08 -10.08 9.10
CA VAL A 228 -26.94 -11.13 9.66
C VAL A 228 -26.22 -12.47 9.71
N ASP A 229 -25.49 -12.85 8.66
CA ASP A 229 -24.89 -14.20 8.56
C ASP A 229 -23.77 -14.42 9.59
N ALA A 230 -22.91 -13.43 9.83
CA ALA A 230 -21.90 -13.50 10.87
C ALA A 230 -22.55 -13.55 12.27
N ALA A 231 -23.58 -12.74 12.51
CA ALA A 231 -24.34 -12.80 13.75
C ALA A 231 -24.98 -14.18 13.97
N ARG A 232 -25.52 -14.79 12.90
CA ARG A 232 -26.08 -16.14 12.92
C ARG A 232 -25.04 -17.18 13.32
N ALA A 233 -23.90 -17.19 12.62
CA ALA A 233 -22.81 -18.14 12.86
C ALA A 233 -22.24 -18.06 14.29
N VAL A 234 -22.21 -16.87 14.88
CA VAL A 234 -21.58 -16.63 16.18
C VAL A 234 -22.56 -16.72 17.35
N CYS A 235 -23.78 -16.19 17.18
CA CYS A 235 -24.68 -15.95 18.31
C CYS A 235 -25.78 -17.02 18.47
N VAL A 236 -26.05 -17.85 17.47
CA VAL A 236 -27.07 -18.91 17.56
C VAL A 236 -26.63 -20.02 18.52
N GLY A 237 -27.59 -20.56 19.27
CA GLY A 237 -27.42 -21.68 20.21
C GLY A 237 -27.96 -21.41 21.61
N GLY A 238 -28.52 -22.42 22.27
CA GLY A 238 -29.16 -22.26 23.58
C GLY A 238 -30.42 -21.36 23.48
N PRO A 239 -30.49 -20.22 24.20
CA PRO A 239 -31.68 -19.35 24.22
C PRO A 239 -31.90 -18.52 22.95
N VAL A 240 -30.97 -18.54 21.99
CA VAL A 240 -31.09 -17.84 20.70
C VAL A 240 -31.26 -18.90 19.61
N ALA A 241 -32.49 -19.11 19.17
CA ALA A 241 -32.79 -20.01 18.05
C ALA A 241 -32.49 -19.33 16.71
N ASP A 242 -32.24 -20.14 15.68
CA ASP A 242 -31.93 -19.67 14.34
C ASP A 242 -33.12 -18.93 13.69
N ASP A 243 -34.32 -19.48 13.88
CA ASP A 243 -35.58 -18.94 13.36
C ASP A 243 -35.94 -17.59 14.00
N ASP A 244 -35.57 -17.39 15.27
CA ASP A 244 -35.91 -16.17 16.03
C ASP A 244 -34.90 -15.02 15.81
N LEU A 245 -33.74 -15.29 15.20
CA LEU A 245 -32.62 -14.33 15.17
C LEU A 245 -33.01 -12.97 14.58
N LEU A 246 -33.74 -12.97 13.45
CA LEU A 246 -34.12 -11.73 12.79
C LEU A 246 -35.10 -10.92 13.66
N GLU A 247 -36.07 -11.57 14.29
CA GLU A 247 -37.02 -10.93 15.20
C GLU A 247 -36.30 -10.32 16.40
N LEU A 248 -35.34 -11.04 16.99
CA LEU A 248 -34.53 -10.54 18.11
C LEU A 248 -33.63 -9.36 17.70
N LEU A 249 -33.08 -9.35 16.49
CA LEU A 249 -32.32 -8.21 15.97
C LEU A 249 -33.21 -6.98 15.75
N PHE A 250 -34.44 -7.18 15.26
CA PHE A 250 -35.43 -6.11 15.17
C PHE A 250 -35.81 -5.56 16.55
N ASP A 251 -36.04 -6.43 17.54
CA ASP A 251 -36.34 -6.03 18.93
C ASP A 251 -35.23 -5.14 19.51
N LEU A 252 -33.96 -5.51 19.29
CA LEU A 252 -32.80 -4.69 19.71
C LEU A 252 -32.72 -3.34 18.98
N ALA A 253 -33.07 -3.30 17.70
CA ALA A 253 -33.09 -2.07 16.91
C ALA A 253 -34.25 -1.14 17.30
N GLU A 254 -35.45 -1.68 17.54
CA GLU A 254 -36.60 -0.93 18.06
C GLU A 254 -36.29 -0.30 19.42
N HIS A 255 -35.47 -0.98 20.21
CA HIS A 255 -34.98 -0.50 21.49
C HIS A 255 -33.78 0.46 21.41
N SER A 256 -33.36 0.83 20.20
CA SER A 256 -32.20 1.71 19.93
C SER A 256 -30.89 1.23 20.56
N LEU A 257 -30.82 -0.07 20.87
CA LEU A 257 -29.61 -0.72 21.38
C LEU A 257 -28.69 -1.10 20.22
N VAL A 258 -29.25 -1.40 19.04
CA VAL A 258 -28.51 -1.64 17.80
C VAL A 258 -28.86 -0.56 16.78
N HIS A 259 -27.84 -0.05 16.09
CA HIS A 259 -28.01 0.90 14.99
C HIS A 259 -27.92 0.14 13.67
N VAL A 260 -28.85 0.44 12.75
CA VAL A 260 -28.90 -0.15 11.42
C VAL A 260 -28.40 0.87 10.42
N ASP A 261 -27.21 0.65 9.87
CA ASP A 261 -26.66 1.45 8.79
C ASP A 261 -27.21 0.91 7.46
N ARG A 262 -28.15 1.66 6.89
CA ARG A 262 -28.79 1.31 5.61
C ARG A 262 -27.91 1.76 4.45
N ASN A 263 -27.10 0.86 3.91
CA ASN A 263 -26.40 1.07 2.65
C ASN A 263 -27.16 0.33 1.52
N PRO A 264 -27.38 0.93 0.33
CA PRO A 264 -28.07 0.30 -0.80
C PRO A 264 -27.58 -1.10 -1.20
N ARG A 265 -26.36 -1.48 -0.83
CA ARG A 265 -25.76 -2.78 -1.17
C ARG A 265 -25.66 -3.78 -0.01
N ASP A 266 -25.80 -3.34 1.24
CA ASP A 266 -25.63 -4.20 2.42
C ASP A 266 -26.26 -3.55 3.67
N THR A 267 -27.04 -4.30 4.44
CA THR A 267 -27.64 -3.82 5.69
C THR A 267 -26.74 -4.24 6.85
N ARG A 268 -26.01 -3.29 7.42
CA ARG A 268 -25.14 -3.55 8.57
C ARG A 268 -25.77 -3.07 9.86
N MET A 269 -25.48 -3.82 10.91
CA MET A 269 -25.86 -3.49 12.28
C MET A 269 -24.61 -3.18 13.08
N ARG A 270 -24.69 -2.23 14.00
CA ARG A 270 -23.58 -1.92 14.91
C ARG A 270 -24.06 -1.48 16.27
N PHE A 271 -23.18 -1.65 17.25
CA PHE A 271 -23.31 -0.94 18.52
C PHE A 271 -22.69 0.45 18.42
N LEU A 272 -23.25 1.38 19.19
CA LEU A 272 -22.45 2.52 19.64
C LEU A 272 -21.52 2.05 20.75
N GLU A 273 -20.31 2.59 20.82
CA GLU A 273 -19.27 2.11 21.73
C GLU A 273 -19.72 2.01 23.19
N PRO A 274 -20.47 2.98 23.77
CA PRO A 274 -20.98 2.85 25.15
C PRO A 274 -21.93 1.66 25.34
N ILE A 275 -22.73 1.33 24.33
CA ILE A 275 -23.67 0.20 24.38
C ILE A 275 -22.91 -1.12 24.25
N ARG A 276 -21.87 -1.16 23.39
CA ARG A 276 -21.00 -2.33 23.21
C ARG A 276 -20.25 -2.66 24.49
N GLU A 277 -19.68 -1.64 25.13
CA GLU A 277 -19.03 -1.72 26.44
C GLU A 277 -19.97 -2.31 27.49
N PHE A 278 -21.20 -1.78 27.59
CA PHE A 278 -22.22 -2.32 28.50
C PHE A 278 -22.59 -3.77 28.15
N ALA A 279 -22.71 -4.12 26.87
CA ALA A 279 -23.04 -5.47 26.42
C ALA A 279 -21.94 -6.48 26.79
N LEU A 280 -20.66 -6.09 26.68
CA LEU A 280 -19.52 -6.89 27.13
C LEU A 280 -19.60 -7.20 28.63
N ASP A 281 -19.98 -6.22 29.45
CA ASP A 281 -20.13 -6.41 30.90
C ASP A 281 -21.27 -7.38 31.27
N ARG A 282 -22.20 -7.65 30.34
CA ARG A 282 -23.28 -8.65 30.53
C ARG A 282 -22.86 -10.06 30.15
N LEU A 283 -21.79 -10.24 29.38
CA LEU A 283 -21.23 -11.55 29.05
C LEU A 283 -20.33 -12.08 30.19
N LYS A 284 -20.90 -12.22 31.40
CA LYS A 284 -20.16 -12.55 32.64
C LYS A 284 -19.79 -14.02 32.77
N ASP A 285 -20.57 -14.93 32.18
CA ASP A 285 -20.23 -16.35 32.21
C ASP A 285 -18.99 -16.58 31.34
N ARG A 286 -17.88 -16.96 31.98
CA ARG A 286 -16.59 -17.20 31.31
C ARG A 286 -16.67 -18.31 30.27
N LYS A 287 -17.49 -19.34 30.48
CA LYS A 287 -17.64 -20.45 29.51
C LYS A 287 -18.39 -19.98 28.28
N GLU A 288 -19.46 -19.23 28.46
CA GLU A 288 -20.20 -18.64 27.34
C GLU A 288 -19.36 -17.61 26.59
N ALA A 289 -18.67 -16.71 27.31
CA ALA A 289 -17.77 -15.73 26.72
C ALA A 289 -16.69 -16.38 25.84
N ARG A 290 -16.07 -17.46 26.34
CA ARG A 290 -15.10 -18.26 25.57
C ARG A 290 -15.73 -18.87 24.33
N ARG A 291 -16.88 -19.56 24.47
CA ARG A 291 -17.60 -20.18 23.34
C ARG A 291 -17.88 -19.16 22.24
N ILE A 292 -18.39 -17.98 22.59
CA ILE A 292 -18.73 -16.93 21.62
C ILE A 292 -17.49 -16.42 20.88
N ARG A 293 -16.39 -16.19 21.60
CA ARG A 293 -15.13 -15.76 20.97
C ARG A 293 -14.50 -16.83 20.09
N ASP A 294 -14.62 -18.10 20.48
CA ASP A 294 -14.18 -19.24 19.66
C ASP A 294 -15.04 -19.37 18.39
N SER A 295 -16.37 -19.23 18.50
CA SER A 295 -17.27 -19.18 17.33
C SER A 295 -16.98 -17.99 16.42
N HIS A 296 -16.65 -16.84 16.99
CA HIS A 296 -16.24 -15.65 16.23
C HIS A 296 -14.94 -15.90 15.47
N LEU A 297 -13.90 -16.44 16.11
CA LEU A 297 -12.66 -16.82 15.45
C LEU A 297 -12.89 -17.83 14.31
N ALA A 298 -13.72 -18.86 14.55
CA ALA A 298 -14.06 -19.84 13.53
C ALA A 298 -14.83 -19.24 12.34
N CYS A 299 -15.76 -18.31 12.61
CA CYS A 299 -16.51 -17.60 11.57
C CYS A 299 -15.58 -16.82 10.63
N PHE A 300 -14.65 -16.04 11.19
CA PHE A 300 -13.72 -15.24 10.38
C PHE A 300 -12.61 -16.08 9.73
N LEU A 301 -12.22 -17.22 10.31
CA LEU A 301 -11.38 -18.21 9.62
C LEU A 301 -12.10 -18.80 8.41
N SER A 302 -13.38 -19.15 8.54
CA SER A 302 -14.19 -19.65 7.42
C SER A 302 -14.28 -18.60 6.29
N LEU A 303 -14.52 -17.33 6.65
CA LEU A 303 -14.53 -16.22 5.71
C LEU A 303 -13.18 -16.08 4.99
N ALA A 304 -12.07 -16.10 5.73
CA ALA A 304 -10.73 -15.96 5.16
C ALA A 304 -10.37 -17.13 4.22
N ARG A 305 -10.73 -18.37 4.58
CA ARG A 305 -10.51 -19.56 3.73
C ARG A 305 -11.33 -19.50 2.43
N ALA A 306 -12.57 -18.99 2.49
CA ALA A 306 -13.37 -18.77 1.29
C ALA A 306 -12.79 -17.65 0.41
N ALA A 307 -12.24 -16.61 1.04
CA ALA A 307 -11.61 -15.50 0.34
C ALA A 307 -10.28 -15.87 -0.32
N GLU A 308 -9.46 -16.74 0.29
CA GLU A 308 -8.10 -17.09 -0.15
C GLU A 308 -8.02 -17.39 -1.67
N PRO A 309 -8.81 -18.32 -2.25
CA PRO A 309 -8.82 -18.56 -3.70
C PRO A 309 -9.56 -17.46 -4.49
N ALA A 310 -10.60 -16.84 -3.92
CA ALA A 310 -11.40 -15.83 -4.61
C ALA A 310 -10.66 -14.49 -4.79
N LEU A 311 -9.65 -14.22 -3.97
CA LEU A 311 -8.71 -13.11 -4.16
C LEU A 311 -7.83 -13.27 -5.41
N GLN A 312 -7.84 -14.44 -6.04
CA GLN A 312 -7.14 -14.72 -7.30
C GLN A 312 -8.11 -14.95 -8.48
N SER A 313 -9.41 -14.70 -8.30
CA SER A 313 -10.43 -14.84 -9.33
C SER A 313 -10.98 -13.48 -9.78
N SER A 314 -11.94 -13.50 -10.72
CA SER A 314 -12.68 -12.30 -11.14
C SER A 314 -13.49 -11.64 -10.02
N GLU A 315 -13.69 -12.31 -8.88
CA GLU A 315 -14.42 -11.78 -7.72
C GLU A 315 -13.52 -11.01 -6.73
N GLN A 316 -12.22 -10.85 -7.05
CA GLN A 316 -11.21 -10.23 -6.18
C GLN A 316 -11.69 -8.92 -5.54
N VAL A 317 -12.24 -7.98 -6.33
CA VAL A 317 -12.66 -6.66 -5.82
C VAL A 317 -13.78 -6.80 -4.78
N THR A 318 -14.77 -7.66 -5.04
CA THR A 318 -15.88 -7.93 -4.12
C THR A 318 -15.37 -8.50 -2.80
N TRP A 319 -14.44 -9.45 -2.85
CA TRP A 319 -13.85 -10.06 -1.65
C TRP A 319 -12.93 -9.11 -0.89
N LEU A 320 -12.15 -8.29 -1.59
CA LEU A 320 -11.34 -7.24 -0.97
C LEU A 320 -12.21 -6.21 -0.25
N ASP A 321 -13.38 -5.86 -0.80
CA ASP A 321 -14.33 -4.96 -0.16
C ASP A 321 -14.97 -5.59 1.07
N LEU A 322 -15.35 -6.87 0.99
CA LEU A 322 -15.92 -7.62 2.11
C LEU A 322 -14.91 -7.76 3.26
N LEU A 323 -13.69 -8.25 2.98
CA LEU A 323 -12.63 -8.35 3.97
C LEU A 323 -12.25 -6.98 4.55
N GLY A 324 -12.31 -5.92 3.75
CA GLY A 324 -12.09 -4.55 4.22
C GLY A 324 -13.13 -4.10 5.24
N ARG A 325 -14.41 -4.47 5.06
CA ARG A 325 -15.49 -4.17 6.02
C ARG A 325 -15.38 -4.99 7.30
N GLU A 326 -14.96 -6.24 7.17
CA GLU A 326 -14.80 -7.18 8.30
C GLU A 326 -13.43 -7.11 8.98
N HIS A 327 -12.55 -6.22 8.52
CA HIS A 327 -11.16 -6.19 8.94
C HIS A 327 -10.98 -6.04 10.46
N ASP A 328 -11.85 -5.28 11.12
CA ASP A 328 -11.77 -5.06 12.56
C ASP A 328 -12.28 -6.25 13.36
N ASN A 329 -13.26 -6.98 12.82
CA ASN A 329 -13.67 -8.25 13.39
C ASN A 329 -12.56 -9.31 13.21
N ILE A 330 -11.86 -9.28 12.08
CA ILE A 330 -10.66 -10.11 11.87
C ILE A 330 -9.56 -9.77 12.90
N ARG A 331 -9.26 -8.49 13.14
CA ARG A 331 -8.31 -8.07 14.19
C ARG A 331 -8.73 -8.58 15.57
N ALA A 332 -10.01 -8.46 15.91
CA ALA A 332 -10.53 -8.98 17.17
C ALA A 332 -10.41 -10.50 17.29
N ALA A 333 -10.63 -11.25 16.20
CA ALA A 333 -10.45 -12.68 16.14
C ALA A 333 -8.96 -13.09 16.33
N LEU A 334 -8.03 -12.40 15.64
CA LEU A 334 -6.59 -12.63 15.78
C LEU A 334 -6.10 -12.32 17.20
N GLN A 335 -6.59 -11.23 17.81
CA GLN A 335 -6.26 -10.90 19.20
C GLN A 335 -6.80 -11.96 20.18
N TRP A 336 -8.02 -12.48 19.97
CA TRP A 336 -8.54 -13.58 20.78
C TRP A 336 -7.69 -14.84 20.65
N ALA A 337 -7.21 -15.17 19.45
CA ALA A 337 -6.32 -16.30 19.22
C ALA A 337 -5.02 -16.21 20.05
N LEU A 338 -4.52 -15.01 20.32
CA LEU A 338 -3.36 -14.77 21.20
C LEU A 338 -3.70 -14.80 22.69
N ASP A 339 -4.82 -14.19 23.09
CA ASP A 339 -5.13 -13.96 24.52
C ASP A 339 -5.64 -15.22 25.25
N GLY A 340 -6.27 -16.15 24.53
CA GLY A 340 -6.86 -17.34 25.17
C GLY A 340 -7.54 -18.33 24.22
N GLY A 341 -7.59 -18.03 22.92
CA GLY A 341 -7.98 -18.94 21.85
C GLY A 341 -6.83 -19.88 21.44
N SER A 342 -6.84 -20.31 20.18
CA SER A 342 -5.81 -21.18 19.60
C SER A 342 -4.87 -20.35 18.70
N PRO A 343 -3.58 -20.22 19.06
CA PRO A 343 -2.59 -19.57 18.20
C PRO A 343 -2.49 -20.22 16.82
N ASP A 344 -2.63 -21.55 16.72
CA ASP A 344 -2.64 -22.28 15.45
C ASP A 344 -3.83 -21.87 14.56
N THR A 345 -5.03 -21.74 15.13
CA THR A 345 -6.19 -21.23 14.39
C THR A 345 -6.00 -19.78 13.96
N GLY A 346 -5.36 -18.97 14.80
CA GLY A 346 -4.96 -17.60 14.46
C GLY A 346 -3.95 -17.56 13.32
N LEU A 347 -2.96 -18.47 13.30
CA LEU A 347 -1.99 -18.60 12.20
C LEU A 347 -2.66 -18.96 10.89
N GLU A 348 -3.61 -19.90 10.90
CA GLU A 348 -4.36 -20.26 9.70
C GLU A 348 -5.20 -19.10 9.17
N LEU A 349 -5.82 -18.33 10.07
CA LEU A 349 -6.58 -17.12 9.72
C LEU A 349 -5.64 -16.07 9.11
N ALA A 350 -4.53 -15.76 9.78
CA ALA A 350 -3.57 -14.78 9.32
C ALA A 350 -2.93 -15.18 7.98
N ALA A 351 -2.57 -16.45 7.82
CA ALA A 351 -2.00 -16.96 6.59
C ALA A 351 -2.98 -16.86 5.42
N ALA A 352 -4.28 -17.13 5.62
CA ALA A 352 -5.26 -16.95 4.54
C ALA A 352 -5.45 -15.47 4.11
N LEU A 353 -5.00 -14.51 4.91
CA LEU A 353 -5.20 -13.06 4.71
C LEU A 353 -3.98 -12.31 4.17
N TRP A 354 -2.81 -12.95 4.01
CA TRP A 354 -1.60 -12.25 3.58
C TRP A 354 -1.80 -11.47 2.27
N ARG A 355 -2.53 -12.04 1.30
CA ARG A 355 -2.79 -11.39 0.01
C ARG A 355 -3.74 -10.21 0.14
N PHE A 356 -4.71 -10.27 1.05
CA PHE A 356 -5.55 -9.12 1.38
C PHE A 356 -4.71 -7.98 1.97
N TRP A 357 -3.83 -8.31 2.92
CA TRP A 357 -2.94 -7.32 3.52
C TRP A 357 -1.99 -6.70 2.49
N TYR A 358 -1.44 -7.49 1.58
CA TYR A 358 -0.66 -6.97 0.45
C TYR A 358 -1.48 -6.03 -0.44
N LEU A 359 -2.64 -6.48 -0.95
CA LEU A 359 -3.44 -5.73 -1.92
C LEU A 359 -4.10 -4.47 -1.35
N ARG A 360 -4.34 -4.42 -0.04
CA ARG A 360 -4.93 -3.26 0.65
C ARG A 360 -3.91 -2.37 1.37
N GLY A 361 -2.62 -2.73 1.34
CA GLY A 361 -1.56 -1.97 2.01
C GLY A 361 -1.67 -2.05 3.53
N PHE A 362 -1.76 -3.26 4.08
CA PHE A 362 -1.65 -3.59 5.51
C PHE A 362 -0.49 -4.55 5.75
N ILE A 363 0.58 -4.44 4.96
CA ILE A 363 1.68 -5.41 4.92
C ILE A 363 2.33 -5.50 6.30
N ARG A 364 2.58 -4.34 6.94
CA ARG A 364 3.16 -4.27 8.30
C ARG A 364 2.28 -4.88 9.37
N GLU A 365 1.00 -4.56 9.33
CA GLU A 365 0.04 -5.11 10.27
C GLU A 365 -0.02 -6.64 10.13
N GLY A 366 -0.17 -7.13 8.90
CA GLY A 366 -0.24 -8.56 8.61
C GLY A 366 1.00 -9.31 9.07
N HIS A 367 2.18 -8.78 8.74
CA HIS A 367 3.45 -9.33 9.16
C HIS A 367 3.58 -9.36 10.70
N GLY A 368 3.20 -8.28 11.38
CA GLY A 368 3.21 -8.19 12.84
C GLY A 368 2.29 -9.21 13.52
N TRP A 369 1.08 -9.43 13.00
CA TRP A 369 0.19 -10.48 13.50
C TRP A 369 0.81 -11.88 13.35
N LEU A 370 1.37 -12.19 12.18
CA LEU A 370 2.00 -13.48 11.90
C LEU A 370 3.17 -13.76 12.85
N ILE A 371 4.06 -12.79 13.08
CA ILE A 371 5.19 -12.93 14.01
C ILE A 371 4.70 -13.23 15.43
N ARG A 372 3.72 -12.46 15.94
CA ARG A 372 3.17 -12.65 17.28
C ARG A 372 2.53 -14.03 17.45
N LEU A 373 1.80 -14.49 16.43
CA LEU A 373 1.15 -15.79 16.42
C LEU A 373 2.16 -16.95 16.31
N LEU A 374 3.21 -16.81 15.48
CA LEU A 374 4.28 -17.80 15.34
C LEU A 374 5.06 -17.97 16.65
N ALA A 375 5.28 -16.86 17.37
CA ALA A 375 5.89 -16.87 18.69
C ALA A 375 4.98 -17.52 19.74
N ALA A 376 3.67 -17.20 19.74
CA ALA A 376 2.71 -17.75 20.69
C ALA A 376 2.43 -19.25 20.47
N ALA A 377 2.41 -19.72 19.22
CA ALA A 377 2.25 -21.14 18.90
C ALA A 377 3.48 -21.98 19.30
N GLY A 378 4.68 -21.38 19.19
CA GLY A 378 5.94 -22.08 19.45
C GLY A 378 6.18 -23.27 18.52
N ASP A 379 7.14 -24.13 18.88
CA ASP A 379 7.48 -25.34 18.10
C ASP A 379 6.60 -26.55 18.44
N GLY A 380 5.78 -26.47 19.49
CA GLY A 380 4.87 -27.53 19.92
C GLY A 380 3.46 -27.47 19.30
N GLY A 381 3.17 -26.42 18.52
CA GLY A 381 1.89 -26.24 17.81
C GLY A 381 1.76 -27.08 16.54
N SER A 382 0.68 -26.86 15.79
CA SER A 382 0.41 -27.54 14.52
C SER A 382 1.50 -27.26 13.47
N PRO A 383 2.24 -28.29 12.97
CA PRO A 383 3.25 -28.08 11.93
C PRO A 383 2.66 -27.49 10.63
N ALA A 384 1.41 -27.83 10.30
CA ALA A 384 0.73 -27.30 9.13
C ALA A 384 0.38 -25.82 9.27
N ALA A 385 -0.14 -25.40 10.43
CA ALA A 385 -0.44 -23.99 10.69
C ALA A 385 0.85 -23.16 10.71
N ARG A 386 1.92 -23.69 11.34
CA ARG A 386 3.23 -23.06 11.38
C ARG A 386 3.85 -22.89 9.99
N ALA A 387 3.80 -23.93 9.14
CA ALA A 387 4.29 -23.85 7.77
C ALA A 387 3.55 -22.76 6.96
N ARG A 388 2.22 -22.74 7.00
CA ARG A 388 1.42 -21.70 6.32
C ARG A 388 1.70 -20.29 6.88
N GLY A 389 1.85 -20.17 8.19
CA GLY A 389 2.20 -18.92 8.86
C GLY A 389 3.57 -18.38 8.43
N LEU A 390 4.59 -19.23 8.41
CA LEU A 390 5.94 -18.87 7.95
C LEU A 390 5.96 -18.49 6.47
N TYR A 391 5.23 -19.21 5.61
CA TYR A 391 5.07 -18.83 4.21
C TYR A 391 4.47 -17.43 4.06
N ALA A 392 3.38 -17.15 4.77
CA ALA A 392 2.74 -15.85 4.75
C ALA A 392 3.64 -14.73 5.31
N ALA A 393 4.36 -15.00 6.41
CA ALA A 393 5.26 -14.03 7.05
C ALA A 393 6.41 -13.68 6.11
N GLY A 394 7.11 -14.70 5.60
CA GLY A 394 8.22 -14.51 4.67
C GLY A 394 7.78 -13.82 3.37
N THR A 395 6.58 -14.10 2.87
CA THR A 395 6.02 -13.41 1.70
C THR A 395 5.78 -11.91 1.97
N LEU A 396 5.22 -11.54 3.13
CA LEU A 396 5.04 -10.13 3.49
C LEU A 396 6.37 -9.43 3.79
N ALA A 397 7.35 -10.14 4.36
CA ALA A 397 8.71 -9.64 4.57
C ALA A 397 9.39 -9.28 3.23
N THR A 398 9.20 -10.10 2.17
CA THR A 398 9.67 -9.76 0.81
C THR A 398 9.11 -8.42 0.33
N TYR A 399 7.82 -8.16 0.56
CA TYR A 399 7.21 -6.89 0.17
C TYR A 399 7.62 -5.69 1.06
N GLN A 400 8.25 -5.94 2.20
CA GLN A 400 8.87 -4.93 3.07
C GLN A 400 10.35 -4.72 2.77
N ASP A 401 10.90 -5.43 1.78
CA ASP A 401 12.33 -5.46 1.46
C ASP A 401 13.21 -6.01 2.61
N ASP A 402 12.60 -6.73 3.57
CA ASP A 402 13.33 -7.50 4.60
C ASP A 402 13.65 -8.89 4.05
N LEU A 403 14.61 -8.92 3.12
CA LEU A 403 14.99 -10.12 2.37
C LEU A 403 15.61 -11.20 3.27
N ASP A 404 16.29 -10.82 4.37
CA ASP A 404 16.90 -11.73 5.33
C ASP A 404 15.83 -12.51 6.12
N THR A 405 14.82 -11.80 6.66
CA THR A 405 13.69 -12.45 7.34
C THR A 405 12.86 -13.26 6.35
N ALA A 406 12.62 -12.74 5.14
CA ALA A 406 11.91 -13.45 4.09
C ALA A 406 12.57 -14.79 3.75
N CYS A 407 13.89 -14.79 3.55
CA CYS A 407 14.66 -15.99 3.26
C CYS A 407 14.52 -17.03 4.38
N ARG A 408 14.77 -16.62 5.63
CA ARG A 408 14.70 -17.51 6.80
C ARG A 408 13.33 -18.16 6.97
N ASP A 409 12.27 -17.37 6.88
CA ASP A 409 10.91 -17.86 7.11
C ASP A 409 10.42 -18.75 5.95
N LEU A 410 10.74 -18.40 4.70
CA LEU A 410 10.39 -19.22 3.54
C LEU A 410 11.17 -20.54 3.52
N GLU A 411 12.45 -20.56 3.89
CA GLU A 411 13.22 -21.80 4.05
C GLU A 411 12.63 -22.72 5.13
N ALA A 412 12.29 -22.15 6.29
CA ALA A 412 11.62 -22.89 7.37
C ALA A 412 10.25 -23.41 6.94
N SER A 413 9.49 -22.62 6.18
CA SER A 413 8.23 -23.05 5.58
C SER A 413 8.41 -24.22 4.62
N VAL A 414 9.39 -24.18 3.71
CA VAL A 414 9.68 -25.30 2.79
C VAL A 414 10.05 -26.56 3.55
N ALA A 415 10.88 -26.45 4.60
CA ALA A 415 11.28 -27.58 5.43
C ALA A 415 10.07 -28.23 6.11
N LEU A 416 9.20 -27.44 6.75
CA LEU A 416 8.00 -27.96 7.39
C LEU A 416 6.98 -28.51 6.38
N ALA A 417 6.80 -27.83 5.24
CA ALA A 417 5.91 -28.27 4.16
C ALA A 417 6.33 -29.65 3.60
N ARG A 418 7.64 -29.92 3.51
CA ARG A 418 8.17 -31.25 3.16
C ARG A 418 7.86 -32.31 4.22
N VAL A 419 7.98 -31.97 5.51
CA VAL A 419 7.65 -32.89 6.61
C VAL A 419 6.17 -33.28 6.62
N ILE A 420 5.27 -32.32 6.41
CA ILE A 420 3.82 -32.58 6.39
C ILE A 420 3.31 -33.12 5.04
N GLY A 421 4.15 -33.12 4.00
CA GLY A 421 3.80 -33.59 2.66
C GLY A 421 2.89 -32.66 1.86
N ASP A 422 2.86 -31.36 2.18
CA ASP A 422 2.05 -30.36 1.44
C ASP A 422 2.79 -29.88 0.20
N ALA A 423 2.61 -30.61 -0.91
CA ALA A 423 3.22 -30.27 -2.19
C ALA A 423 2.85 -28.87 -2.70
N SER A 424 1.62 -28.39 -2.42
CA SER A 424 1.17 -27.07 -2.88
C SER A 424 1.92 -25.95 -2.17
N LEU A 425 2.10 -26.09 -0.85
CA LEU A 425 2.86 -25.14 -0.05
C LEU A 425 4.35 -25.17 -0.39
N ILE A 426 4.92 -26.35 -0.67
CA ILE A 426 6.31 -26.48 -1.15
C ILE A 426 6.51 -25.67 -2.44
N THR A 427 5.65 -25.86 -3.45
CA THR A 427 5.74 -25.14 -4.72
C THR A 427 5.65 -23.62 -4.51
N GLN A 428 4.69 -23.16 -3.72
CA GLN A 428 4.49 -21.74 -3.43
C GLN A 428 5.68 -21.12 -2.68
N ALA A 429 6.14 -21.77 -1.61
CA ALA A 429 7.25 -21.26 -0.80
C ALA A 429 8.58 -21.26 -1.58
N LEU A 430 8.86 -22.28 -2.40
CA LEU A 430 10.02 -22.30 -3.29
C LEU A 430 9.96 -21.18 -4.34
N THR A 431 8.77 -20.89 -4.88
CA THR A 431 8.59 -19.80 -5.85
C THR A 431 8.88 -18.44 -5.20
N ASN A 432 8.37 -18.19 -4.00
CA ASN A 432 8.63 -16.92 -3.30
C ASN A 432 10.10 -16.84 -2.83
N LEU A 433 10.70 -17.94 -2.38
CA LEU A 433 12.12 -17.99 -2.02
C LEU A 433 13.03 -17.72 -3.23
N GLY A 434 12.66 -18.26 -4.40
CA GLY A 434 13.33 -17.93 -5.66
C GLY A 434 13.24 -16.44 -6.00
N SER A 435 12.13 -15.78 -5.65
CA SER A 435 11.94 -14.33 -5.86
C SER A 435 12.80 -13.50 -4.92
N VAL A 436 13.00 -13.95 -3.67
CA VAL A 436 13.93 -13.35 -2.71
C VAL A 436 15.36 -13.44 -3.24
N HIS A 437 15.82 -14.62 -3.65
CA HIS A 437 17.17 -14.77 -4.24
C HIS A 437 17.35 -14.00 -5.55
N PHE A 438 16.30 -13.87 -6.36
CA PHE A 438 16.34 -13.00 -7.54
C PHE A 438 16.59 -11.53 -7.14
N SER A 439 15.93 -11.05 -6.08
CA SER A 439 16.09 -9.69 -5.56
C SER A 439 17.50 -9.47 -4.97
N LEU A 440 18.09 -10.51 -4.36
CA LEU A 440 19.48 -10.53 -3.91
C LEU A 440 20.50 -10.67 -5.06
N SER A 441 20.05 -10.73 -6.32
CA SER A 441 20.88 -10.98 -7.52
C SER A 441 21.58 -12.36 -7.54
N ASP A 442 21.13 -13.30 -6.70
CA ASP A 442 21.58 -14.70 -6.67
C ASP A 442 20.88 -15.54 -7.74
N PHE A 443 21.06 -15.16 -9.01
CA PHE A 443 20.30 -15.72 -10.15
C PHE A 443 20.42 -17.25 -10.28
N GLU A 444 21.58 -17.82 -9.98
CA GLU A 444 21.78 -19.27 -9.99
C GLU A 444 20.94 -19.99 -8.94
N ARG A 445 20.86 -19.42 -7.73
CA ARG A 445 20.05 -19.97 -6.65
C ARG A 445 18.56 -19.83 -6.96
N ALA A 446 18.14 -18.66 -7.46
CA ALA A 446 16.78 -18.42 -7.91
C ALA A 446 16.35 -19.44 -8.98
N ARG A 447 17.19 -19.66 -10.01
CA ARG A 447 16.96 -20.64 -11.08
C ARG A 447 16.77 -22.05 -10.54
N ALA A 448 17.62 -22.49 -9.61
CA ALA A 448 17.53 -23.82 -9.01
C ALA A 448 16.21 -24.01 -8.25
N LEU A 449 15.81 -23.02 -7.45
CA LEU A 449 14.56 -23.03 -6.68
C LEU A 449 13.32 -23.05 -7.58
N TYR A 450 13.30 -22.21 -8.62
CA TYR A 450 12.20 -22.21 -9.59
C TYR A 450 12.12 -23.52 -10.38
N THR A 451 13.26 -24.11 -10.74
CA THR A 451 13.30 -25.40 -11.45
C THR A 451 12.73 -26.52 -10.59
N GLU A 452 13.07 -26.55 -9.29
CA GLU A 452 12.48 -27.49 -8.33
C GLU A 452 10.96 -27.28 -8.19
N ALA A 453 10.52 -26.03 -8.04
CA ALA A 453 9.10 -25.69 -7.96
C ALA A 453 8.34 -26.11 -9.24
N LEU A 454 8.92 -25.87 -10.42
CA LEU A 454 8.32 -26.23 -11.71
C LEU A 454 8.14 -27.74 -11.85
N ALA A 455 9.14 -28.53 -11.44
CA ALA A 455 9.08 -29.98 -11.49
C ALA A 455 7.94 -30.53 -10.62
N SER A 456 7.75 -29.98 -9.42
CA SER A 456 6.65 -30.33 -8.51
C SER A 456 5.28 -29.91 -9.06
N SER A 457 5.18 -28.71 -9.63
CA SER A 457 3.93 -28.18 -10.18
C SER A 457 3.43 -28.97 -11.39
N ARG A 458 4.33 -29.32 -12.33
CA ARG A 458 3.97 -30.07 -13.56
C ARG A 458 3.38 -31.45 -13.27
N GLN A 459 3.77 -32.09 -12.17
CA GLN A 459 3.21 -33.40 -11.77
C GLN A 459 1.74 -33.32 -11.32
N ARG A 460 1.24 -32.13 -10.95
CA ARG A 460 -0.09 -31.91 -10.38
C ARG A 460 -1.10 -31.26 -11.34
N MET A 461 -0.79 -31.29 -12.64
CA MET A 461 -1.48 -30.58 -13.74
C MET A 461 -1.15 -29.07 -13.80
N ALA A 462 -1.14 -28.52 -15.02
CA ALA A 462 -0.80 -27.12 -15.28
C ALA A 462 -1.77 -26.17 -14.56
N SER A 463 -1.22 -25.32 -13.70
CA SER A 463 -1.96 -24.35 -12.87
C SER A 463 -1.42 -22.93 -13.08
N SER A 464 -2.10 -21.91 -12.55
CA SER A 464 -1.63 -20.52 -12.57
C SER A 464 -0.23 -20.40 -11.96
N THR A 465 0.07 -21.17 -10.91
CA THR A 465 1.40 -21.25 -10.31
C THR A 465 2.47 -21.69 -11.30
N THR A 466 2.17 -22.61 -12.21
CA THR A 466 3.13 -23.03 -13.26
C THR A 466 3.46 -21.89 -14.21
N ALA A 467 2.47 -21.10 -14.62
CA ALA A 467 2.68 -19.95 -15.49
C ALA A 467 3.60 -18.92 -14.81
N THR A 468 3.31 -18.55 -13.57
CA THR A 468 4.16 -17.62 -12.80
C THR A 468 5.59 -18.14 -12.60
N ILE A 469 5.79 -19.44 -12.32
CA ILE A 469 7.15 -20.01 -12.21
C ILE A 469 7.90 -19.89 -13.54
N LEU A 470 7.26 -20.17 -14.67
CA LEU A 470 7.86 -20.01 -16.00
C LEU A 470 8.19 -18.54 -16.30
N GLY A 471 7.29 -17.61 -15.96
CA GLY A 471 7.53 -16.17 -16.05
C GLY A 471 8.74 -15.73 -15.23
N ASN A 472 8.92 -16.27 -14.02
CA ASN A 472 10.06 -15.98 -13.17
C ASN A 472 11.38 -16.60 -13.68
N LEU A 473 11.35 -17.83 -14.22
CA LEU A 473 12.51 -18.42 -14.90
C LEU A 473 12.92 -17.59 -16.12
N ALA A 474 11.95 -17.05 -16.87
CA ALA A 474 12.26 -16.15 -17.96
C ALA A 474 12.96 -14.87 -17.48
N LEU A 475 12.55 -14.32 -16.34
CA LEU A 475 13.19 -13.13 -15.77
C LEU A 475 14.65 -13.40 -15.40
N VAL A 476 14.92 -14.55 -14.78
CA VAL A 476 16.29 -15.00 -14.48
C VAL A 476 17.10 -15.12 -15.78
N ALA A 477 16.55 -15.79 -16.80
CA ALA A 477 17.21 -15.95 -18.09
C ALA A 477 17.48 -14.59 -18.78
N MET A 478 16.56 -13.62 -18.68
CA MET A 478 16.77 -12.25 -19.18
C MET A 478 17.94 -11.55 -18.47
N GLN A 479 18.04 -11.65 -17.14
CA GLN A 479 19.14 -11.06 -16.38
C GLN A 479 20.49 -11.69 -16.73
N GLN A 480 20.50 -12.98 -17.07
CA GLN A 480 21.68 -13.70 -17.53
C GLN A 480 22.01 -13.48 -19.02
N GLY A 481 21.17 -12.73 -19.75
CA GLY A 481 21.31 -12.49 -21.20
C GLY A 481 20.90 -13.66 -22.09
N ASP A 482 20.34 -14.73 -21.53
CA ASP A 482 19.80 -15.87 -22.28
C ASP A 482 18.37 -15.58 -22.76
N HIS A 483 18.29 -14.72 -23.77
CA HIS A 483 17.01 -14.32 -24.38
C HIS A 483 16.30 -15.49 -25.09
N GLU A 484 17.02 -16.54 -25.49
CA GLU A 484 16.42 -17.72 -26.14
C GLU A 484 15.61 -18.53 -25.13
N SER A 485 16.24 -18.95 -24.02
CA SER A 485 15.54 -19.62 -22.94
C SER A 485 14.45 -18.74 -22.35
N ALA A 486 14.68 -17.43 -22.18
CA ALA A 486 13.66 -16.51 -21.70
C ALA A 486 12.43 -16.50 -22.62
N SER A 487 12.63 -16.42 -23.94
CA SER A 487 11.53 -16.45 -24.91
C SER A 487 10.75 -17.76 -24.82
N ALA A 488 11.43 -18.91 -24.71
CA ALA A 488 10.77 -20.21 -24.62
C ALA A 488 9.86 -20.30 -23.38
N HIS A 489 10.38 -19.94 -22.20
CA HIS A 489 9.59 -19.94 -20.97
C HIS A 489 8.39 -18.96 -21.02
N LEU A 490 8.57 -17.76 -21.61
CA LEU A 490 7.48 -16.78 -21.74
C LEU A 490 6.36 -17.25 -22.68
N HIS A 491 6.70 -17.91 -23.79
CA HIS A 491 5.68 -18.45 -24.69
C HIS A 491 4.88 -19.58 -24.02
N GLU A 492 5.55 -20.45 -23.25
CA GLU A 492 4.87 -21.49 -22.48
C GLU A 492 3.98 -20.89 -21.39
N SER A 493 4.48 -19.91 -20.63
CA SER A 493 3.68 -19.19 -19.63
C SER A 493 2.47 -18.51 -20.25
N LEU A 494 2.66 -17.77 -21.36
CA LEU A 494 1.58 -17.09 -22.08
C LEU A 494 0.52 -18.06 -22.59
N HIS A 495 0.91 -19.23 -23.09
CA HIS A 495 -0.03 -20.26 -23.52
C HIS A 495 -0.87 -20.77 -22.34
N LEU A 496 -0.24 -21.04 -21.18
CA LEU A 496 -0.94 -21.46 -19.97
C LEU A 496 -1.87 -20.37 -19.44
N ALA A 497 -1.39 -19.13 -19.33
CA ALA A 497 -2.16 -17.99 -18.86
C ALA A 497 -3.40 -17.75 -19.74
N ARG A 498 -3.28 -17.88 -21.07
CA ARG A 498 -4.42 -17.85 -22.01
C ARG A 498 -5.43 -18.97 -21.74
N SER A 499 -4.98 -20.19 -21.50
CA SER A 499 -5.87 -21.32 -21.21
C SER A 499 -6.62 -21.19 -19.89
N LEU A 500 -6.01 -20.51 -18.91
CA LEU A 500 -6.57 -20.26 -17.58
C LEU A 500 -7.40 -18.97 -17.49
N GLY A 501 -7.32 -18.10 -18.51
CA GLY A 501 -7.93 -16.77 -18.48
C GLY A 501 -7.21 -15.80 -17.52
N ASP A 502 -5.96 -16.06 -17.15
CA ASP A 502 -5.16 -15.20 -16.29
C ASP A 502 -4.66 -13.97 -17.06
N ARG A 503 -5.46 -12.91 -17.06
CA ARG A 503 -5.16 -11.67 -17.78
C ARG A 503 -3.89 -10.99 -17.26
N SER A 504 -3.58 -11.10 -15.96
CA SER A 504 -2.40 -10.44 -15.39
C SER A 504 -1.12 -11.08 -15.91
N GLU A 505 -1.00 -12.40 -15.80
CA GLU A 505 0.18 -13.14 -16.27
C GLU A 505 0.33 -13.03 -17.79
N MET A 506 -0.78 -13.00 -18.54
CA MET A 506 -0.75 -12.73 -19.98
C MET A 506 -0.10 -11.38 -20.31
N ALA A 507 -0.50 -10.32 -19.62
CA ALA A 507 0.01 -8.97 -19.87
C ALA A 507 1.50 -8.86 -19.53
N ASP A 508 1.94 -9.46 -18.42
CA ASP A 508 3.34 -9.50 -17.99
C ASP A 508 4.22 -10.29 -18.98
N CYS A 509 3.73 -11.44 -19.47
CA CYS A 509 4.44 -12.23 -20.45
C CYS A 509 4.61 -11.47 -21.78
N LEU A 510 3.54 -10.82 -22.26
CA LEU A 510 3.58 -10.01 -23.47
C LEU A 510 4.54 -8.82 -23.31
N TYR A 511 4.50 -8.11 -22.18
CA TYR A 511 5.44 -7.03 -21.90
C TYR A 511 6.89 -7.51 -22.00
N ARG A 512 7.23 -8.62 -21.34
CA ARG A 512 8.61 -9.17 -21.34
C ARG A 512 9.03 -9.68 -22.71
N LEU A 513 8.12 -10.28 -23.49
CA LEU A 513 8.37 -10.64 -24.89
C LEU A 513 8.63 -9.40 -25.75
N GLY A 514 7.92 -8.31 -25.48
CA GLY A 514 8.14 -7.00 -26.09
C GLY A 514 9.55 -6.47 -25.81
N VAL A 515 9.99 -6.52 -24.54
CA VAL A 515 11.36 -6.13 -24.13
C VAL A 515 12.43 -6.96 -24.85
N ILE A 516 12.25 -8.29 -24.92
CA ILE A 516 13.19 -9.15 -25.65
C ILE A 516 13.20 -8.83 -27.16
N ALA A 517 12.03 -8.61 -27.76
CA ALA A 517 11.93 -8.25 -29.18
C ALA A 517 12.60 -6.88 -29.45
N HIS A 518 12.41 -5.91 -28.57
CA HIS A 518 13.04 -4.59 -28.66
C HIS A 518 14.57 -4.70 -28.57
N HIS A 519 15.11 -5.44 -27.59
CA HIS A 519 16.55 -5.70 -27.50
C HIS A 519 17.13 -6.42 -28.73
N ARG A 520 16.34 -7.26 -29.40
CA ARG A 520 16.71 -7.93 -30.66
C ARG A 520 16.52 -7.05 -31.90
N ASN A 521 16.09 -5.80 -31.74
CA ASN A 521 15.75 -4.88 -32.81
C ASN A 521 14.62 -5.37 -33.74
N ASP A 522 13.71 -6.19 -33.21
CA ASP A 522 12.47 -6.58 -33.88
C ASP A 522 11.32 -5.64 -33.47
N GLY A 523 11.36 -4.42 -34.02
CA GLY A 523 10.39 -3.36 -33.75
C GLY A 523 8.92 -3.77 -34.00
N PRO A 524 8.59 -4.43 -35.13
CA PRO A 524 7.23 -4.91 -35.39
C PRO A 524 6.70 -5.86 -34.31
N SER A 525 7.49 -6.83 -33.86
CA SER A 525 7.07 -7.74 -32.78
C SER A 525 6.98 -7.02 -31.43
N ALA A 526 7.97 -6.16 -31.11
CA ALA A 526 7.98 -5.39 -29.87
C ALA A 526 6.72 -4.52 -29.73
N ARG A 527 6.40 -3.75 -30.78
CA ARG A 527 5.22 -2.90 -30.87
C ARG A 527 3.92 -3.69 -30.66
N ARG A 528 3.79 -4.84 -31.33
CA ARG A 528 2.61 -5.71 -31.18
C ARG A 528 2.46 -6.19 -29.74
N TYR A 529 3.52 -6.73 -29.16
CA TYR A 529 3.49 -7.25 -27.79
C TYR A 529 3.21 -6.16 -26.75
N TYR A 530 3.82 -4.99 -26.88
CA TYR A 530 3.54 -3.87 -25.98
C TYR A 530 2.10 -3.37 -26.11
N HIS A 531 1.54 -3.22 -27.31
CA HIS A 531 0.15 -2.79 -27.46
C HIS A 531 -0.85 -3.82 -26.89
N GLU A 532 -0.62 -5.12 -27.11
CA GLU A 532 -1.44 -6.19 -26.51
C GLU A 532 -1.35 -6.16 -24.97
N SER A 533 -0.14 -6.05 -24.40
CA SER A 533 0.08 -5.95 -22.95
C SER A 533 -0.60 -4.71 -22.34
N LEU A 534 -0.43 -3.55 -22.97
CA LEU A 534 -1.01 -2.28 -22.53
C LEU A 534 -2.54 -2.32 -22.51
N ALA A 535 -3.16 -2.91 -23.53
CA ALA A 535 -4.60 -3.08 -23.59
C ALA A 535 -5.12 -3.90 -22.41
N ILE A 536 -4.43 -5.00 -22.09
CA ILE A 536 -4.82 -5.88 -20.97
C ILE A 536 -4.59 -5.20 -19.62
N HIS A 537 -3.44 -4.54 -19.39
CA HIS A 537 -3.21 -3.81 -18.13
C HIS A 537 -4.24 -2.71 -17.90
N ARG A 538 -4.67 -2.01 -18.96
CA ARG A 538 -5.78 -1.04 -18.88
C ARG A 538 -7.12 -1.69 -18.55
N GLU A 539 -7.43 -2.84 -19.16
CA GLU A 539 -8.65 -3.60 -18.90
C GLU A 539 -8.76 -4.04 -17.44
N ILE A 540 -7.66 -4.54 -16.85
CA ILE A 540 -7.64 -5.01 -15.45
C ILE A 540 -7.39 -3.87 -14.43
N GLY A 541 -7.20 -2.63 -14.89
CA GLY A 541 -6.98 -1.48 -14.02
C GLY A 541 -5.57 -1.37 -13.41
N ASP A 542 -4.58 -2.11 -13.91
CA ASP A 542 -3.17 -2.00 -13.48
C ASP A 542 -2.49 -0.81 -14.15
N LEU A 543 -2.76 0.38 -13.62
CA LEU A 543 -2.25 1.65 -14.12
C LEU A 543 -0.72 1.78 -13.99
N ARG A 544 -0.10 1.06 -13.05
CA ARG A 544 1.34 1.09 -12.84
C ARG A 544 2.05 0.35 -13.96
N SER A 545 1.66 -0.89 -14.21
CA SER A 545 2.27 -1.71 -15.27
C SER A 545 1.95 -1.13 -16.65
N ALA A 546 0.73 -0.61 -16.87
CA ALA A 546 0.41 0.13 -18.09
C ALA A 546 1.35 1.32 -18.34
N ALA A 547 1.74 2.07 -17.31
CA ALA A 547 2.69 3.18 -17.45
C ALA A 547 4.10 2.69 -17.82
N PHE A 548 4.55 1.54 -17.30
CA PHE A 548 5.81 0.94 -17.75
C PHE A 548 5.76 0.55 -19.23
N VAL A 549 4.67 -0.08 -19.68
CA VAL A 549 4.52 -0.45 -21.10
C VAL A 549 4.49 0.79 -22.00
N GLU A 550 3.78 1.86 -21.61
CA GLU A 550 3.78 3.13 -22.34
C GLU A 550 5.19 3.76 -22.44
N LYS A 551 5.98 3.69 -21.37
CA LYS A 551 7.37 4.17 -21.39
C LYS A 551 8.22 3.38 -22.40
N GLU A 552 8.11 2.05 -22.41
CA GLU A 552 8.84 1.20 -23.37
C GLU A 552 8.38 1.44 -24.82
N LEU A 553 7.09 1.69 -25.06
CA LEU A 553 6.59 2.14 -26.37
C LEU A 553 7.22 3.48 -26.79
N GLY A 554 7.41 4.39 -25.84
CA GLY A 554 8.10 5.65 -26.08
C GLY A 554 9.57 5.47 -26.45
N TYR A 555 10.29 4.58 -25.77
CA TYR A 555 11.66 4.22 -26.14
C TYR A 555 11.73 3.57 -27.53
N LEU A 556 10.82 2.65 -27.84
CA LEU A 556 10.73 2.04 -29.17
C LEU A 556 10.46 3.08 -30.26
N ALA A 557 9.55 4.03 -30.03
CA ALA A 557 9.28 5.12 -30.98
C ALA A 557 10.50 6.03 -31.19
N SER A 558 11.26 6.32 -30.12
CA SER A 558 12.51 7.09 -30.20
C SER A 558 13.55 6.40 -31.08
N ASP A 559 13.70 5.08 -30.92
CA ASP A 559 14.63 4.26 -31.70
C ASP A 559 14.25 4.17 -33.18
N GLU A 560 12.94 4.17 -33.48
CA GLU A 560 12.40 4.22 -34.85
C GLU A 560 12.42 5.64 -35.45
N GLY A 561 12.66 6.67 -34.64
CA GLY A 561 12.72 8.07 -35.07
C GLY A 561 11.42 8.85 -35.01
N ASP A 562 10.35 8.27 -34.48
CA ASP A 562 9.08 8.96 -34.24
C ASP A 562 9.12 9.68 -32.87
N LEU A 563 9.79 10.84 -32.85
CA LEU A 563 10.05 11.60 -31.63
C LEU A 563 8.80 12.21 -31.00
N GLU A 564 7.77 12.51 -31.79
CA GLU A 564 6.51 13.03 -31.26
C GLU A 564 5.73 11.94 -30.53
N CYS A 565 5.62 10.74 -31.12
CA CYS A 565 5.04 9.59 -30.41
C CYS A 565 5.86 9.22 -29.18
N ALA A 566 7.20 9.25 -29.27
CA ALA A 566 8.08 9.00 -28.14
C ALA A 566 7.81 9.96 -26.99
N ARG A 567 7.74 11.27 -27.29
CA ARG A 567 7.44 12.32 -26.32
C ARG A 567 6.09 12.09 -25.65
N GLN A 568 5.03 11.86 -26.44
CA GLN A 568 3.68 11.69 -25.92
C GLN A 568 3.53 10.47 -25.01
N SER A 569 4.12 9.33 -25.39
CA SER A 569 4.06 8.10 -24.59
C SER A 569 4.84 8.23 -23.27
N ILE A 570 6.05 8.82 -23.30
CA ILE A 570 6.83 9.02 -22.07
C ILE A 570 6.18 10.07 -21.15
N GLU A 571 5.63 11.17 -21.67
CA GLU A 571 4.89 12.16 -20.88
C GLU A 571 3.66 11.54 -20.18
N THR A 572 2.92 10.70 -20.91
CA THR A 572 1.76 9.96 -20.36
C THR A 572 2.18 9.04 -19.22
N SER A 573 3.28 8.31 -19.40
CA SER A 573 3.87 7.44 -18.38
C SER A 573 4.33 8.24 -17.16
N LEU A 574 5.08 9.32 -17.37
CA LEU A 574 5.59 10.21 -16.32
C LEU A 574 4.46 10.81 -15.47
N ALA A 575 3.38 11.28 -16.10
CA ALA A 575 2.21 11.79 -15.39
C ALA A 575 1.57 10.70 -14.51
N CYS A 576 1.53 9.45 -14.99
CA CYS A 576 1.03 8.32 -14.20
C CYS A 576 1.93 8.01 -13.01
N PHE A 577 3.26 7.93 -13.20
CA PHE A 577 4.21 7.67 -12.11
C PHE A 577 4.19 8.75 -11.03
N ARG A 578 4.07 10.03 -11.42
CA ARG A 578 3.86 11.13 -10.48
C ARG A 578 2.57 10.98 -9.68
N ARG A 579 1.46 10.63 -10.34
CA ARG A 579 0.17 10.38 -9.65
C ARG A 579 0.25 9.21 -8.67
N LEU A 580 1.02 8.18 -9.01
CA LEU A 580 1.24 7.00 -8.17
C LEU A 580 2.34 7.21 -7.11
N ASN A 581 2.99 8.37 -7.08
CA ASN A 581 4.14 8.68 -6.23
C ASN A 581 5.29 7.66 -6.34
N ASN A 582 5.49 7.08 -7.53
CA ASN A 582 6.60 6.16 -7.78
C ASN A 582 7.86 6.95 -8.14
N ARG A 583 8.68 7.29 -7.14
CA ARG A 583 9.88 8.13 -7.28
C ARG A 583 10.90 7.53 -8.26
N TRP A 584 11.21 6.25 -8.12
CA TRP A 584 12.15 5.55 -9.00
C TRP A 584 11.71 5.60 -10.47
N ALA A 585 10.46 5.21 -10.77
CA ALA A 585 9.94 5.22 -12.13
C ALA A 585 9.79 6.64 -12.71
N THR A 586 9.54 7.63 -11.85
CA THR A 586 9.53 9.04 -12.23
C THR A 586 10.92 9.48 -12.68
N ALA A 587 11.98 9.14 -11.94
CA ALA A 587 13.35 9.46 -12.31
C ALA A 587 13.75 8.81 -13.65
N ASP A 588 13.42 7.52 -13.85
CA ASP A 588 13.70 6.82 -15.10
C ASP A 588 12.95 7.42 -16.31
N ALA A 589 11.66 7.73 -16.16
CA ALA A 589 10.88 8.39 -17.21
C ALA A 589 11.40 9.79 -17.53
N LEU A 590 11.91 10.53 -16.54
CA LEU A 590 12.57 11.83 -16.74
C LEU A 590 13.88 11.73 -17.52
N VAL A 591 14.65 10.65 -17.35
CA VAL A 591 15.81 10.35 -18.21
C VAL A 591 15.34 10.15 -19.65
N GLY A 592 14.30 9.35 -19.85
CA GLY A 592 13.74 9.08 -21.17
C GLY A 592 13.25 10.34 -21.89
N ILE A 593 12.43 11.17 -21.24
CA ILE A 593 11.92 12.40 -21.85
C ILE A 593 13.04 13.42 -22.09
N GLY A 594 14.03 13.48 -21.20
CA GLY A 594 15.22 14.31 -21.37
C GLY A 594 15.97 13.96 -22.65
N HIS A 595 16.15 12.67 -22.95
CA HIS A 595 16.75 12.22 -24.20
C HIS A 595 15.93 12.59 -25.44
N VAL A 596 14.61 12.40 -25.39
CA VAL A 596 13.73 12.80 -26.51
C VAL A 596 13.81 14.31 -26.76
N HIS A 597 13.86 15.13 -25.71
CA HIS A 597 14.04 16.57 -25.86
C HIS A 597 15.40 16.96 -26.44
N ILE A 598 16.49 16.24 -26.12
CA ILE A 598 17.80 16.45 -26.77
C ILE A 598 17.70 16.18 -28.28
N GLU A 599 17.02 15.11 -28.68
CA GLU A 599 16.84 14.78 -30.10
C GLU A 599 15.93 15.76 -30.85
N LEU A 600 14.90 16.29 -30.17
CA LEU A 600 14.05 17.38 -30.66
C LEU A 600 14.74 18.75 -30.63
N ASN A 601 15.95 18.84 -30.10
CA ASN A 601 16.71 20.08 -29.90
C ASN A 601 16.03 21.09 -28.96
N ASP A 602 15.16 20.63 -28.06
CA ASP A 602 14.61 21.40 -26.93
C ASP A 602 15.52 21.25 -25.69
N LEU A 603 16.69 21.86 -25.78
CA LEU A 603 17.74 21.74 -24.76
C LEU A 603 17.30 22.28 -23.37
N PRO A 604 16.51 23.38 -23.26
CA PRO A 604 15.97 23.82 -21.97
C PRO A 604 15.07 22.77 -21.29
N ALA A 605 14.13 22.17 -22.02
CA ALA A 605 13.26 21.13 -21.47
C ALA A 605 14.04 19.87 -21.11
N ALA A 606 15.00 19.47 -21.96
CA ALA A 606 15.89 18.34 -21.69
C ALA A 606 16.63 18.51 -20.36
N ARG A 607 17.26 19.68 -20.16
CA ARG A 607 18.02 19.97 -18.93
C ARG A 607 17.12 19.96 -17.70
N ALA A 608 15.92 20.55 -17.78
CA ALA A 608 14.99 20.57 -16.65
C ALA A 608 14.61 19.14 -16.22
N ALA A 609 14.26 18.27 -17.17
CA ALA A 609 13.91 16.88 -16.89
C ALA A 609 15.08 16.08 -16.30
N LEU A 610 16.28 16.23 -16.85
CA LEU A 610 17.47 15.48 -16.40
C LEU A 610 17.97 15.93 -15.02
N VAL A 611 17.90 17.24 -14.70
CA VAL A 611 18.23 17.74 -13.36
C VAL A 611 17.21 17.26 -12.34
N GLU A 612 15.92 17.27 -12.67
CA GLU A 612 14.88 16.69 -11.81
C GLU A 612 15.14 15.19 -11.58
N SER A 613 15.46 14.43 -12.64
CA SER A 613 15.80 13.01 -12.52
C SER A 613 16.98 12.77 -11.58
N LEU A 614 18.06 13.54 -11.72
CA LEU A 614 19.23 13.42 -10.86
C LEU A 614 18.91 13.72 -9.39
N ALA A 615 18.13 14.78 -9.12
CA ALA A 615 17.70 15.13 -7.77
C ALA A 615 16.87 14.02 -7.13
N ILE A 616 15.92 13.44 -7.88
CA ILE A 616 15.11 12.31 -7.39
C ILE A 616 16.00 11.10 -7.12
N ALA A 617 16.88 10.73 -8.06
CA ALA A 617 17.75 9.57 -7.93
C ALA A 617 18.71 9.69 -6.73
N SER A 618 19.20 10.90 -6.44
CA SER A 618 19.99 11.19 -5.24
C SER A 618 19.17 11.15 -3.95
N GLU A 619 17.92 11.60 -3.95
CA GLU A 619 17.04 11.53 -2.78
C GLU A 619 16.73 10.08 -2.35
N ILE A 620 16.64 9.16 -3.31
CA ILE A 620 16.34 7.74 -3.07
C ILE A 620 17.58 6.84 -3.04
N ASP A 621 18.78 7.43 -2.97
CA ASP A 621 20.08 6.71 -2.97
C ASP A 621 20.24 5.67 -4.11
N HIS A 622 19.68 5.96 -5.29
CA HIS A 622 19.70 5.05 -6.44
C HIS A 622 20.84 5.39 -7.42
N GLU A 623 22.01 4.80 -7.17
CA GLU A 623 23.25 5.05 -7.94
C GLU A 623 23.12 4.81 -9.45
N LEU A 624 22.45 3.74 -9.88
CA LEU A 624 22.24 3.49 -11.31
C LEU A 624 21.42 4.61 -11.96
N GLY A 625 20.39 5.11 -11.26
CA GLY A 625 19.57 6.24 -11.74
C GLY A 625 20.38 7.53 -11.84
N ARG A 626 21.28 7.78 -10.88
CA ARG A 626 22.22 8.90 -10.93
C ARG A 626 23.11 8.81 -12.17
N ALA A 627 23.69 7.63 -12.44
CA ALA A 627 24.52 7.40 -13.63
C ALA A 627 23.75 7.65 -14.94
N LEU A 628 22.49 7.19 -15.03
CA LEU A 628 21.64 7.41 -16.20
C LEU A 628 21.28 8.89 -16.40
N ALA A 629 20.99 9.64 -15.34
CA ALA A 629 20.74 11.07 -15.41
C ALA A 629 21.99 11.87 -15.79
N LEU A 630 23.16 11.54 -15.21
CA LEU A 630 24.45 12.13 -15.55
C LEU A 630 24.84 11.87 -17.00
N ASN A 631 24.55 10.68 -17.54
CA ASN A 631 24.72 10.37 -18.95
C ASN A 631 23.90 11.33 -19.84
N GLY A 632 22.62 11.53 -19.51
CA GLY A 632 21.77 12.46 -20.26
C GLY A 632 22.24 13.91 -20.15
N LEU A 633 22.67 14.36 -18.96
CA LEU A 633 23.23 15.71 -18.77
C LEU A 633 24.54 15.90 -19.56
N GLY A 634 25.39 14.89 -19.57
CA GLY A 634 26.60 14.87 -20.36
C GLY A 634 26.30 15.00 -21.85
N TRP A 635 25.33 14.24 -22.37
CA TRP A 635 24.90 14.32 -23.76
C TRP A 635 24.31 15.69 -24.12
N HIS A 636 23.46 16.23 -23.23
CA HIS A 636 22.95 17.59 -23.36
C HIS A 636 24.09 18.63 -23.44
N ASP A 637 25.12 18.48 -22.61
CA ASP A 637 26.25 19.40 -22.58
C ASP A 637 27.14 19.30 -23.82
N VAL A 638 27.28 18.12 -24.42
CA VAL A 638 27.90 17.95 -25.75
C VAL A 638 27.14 18.78 -26.80
N ARG A 639 25.80 18.70 -26.82
CA ARG A 639 24.97 19.47 -27.77
C ARG A 639 25.05 20.99 -27.56
N MET A 640 25.29 21.43 -26.33
CA MET A 640 25.51 22.84 -25.99
C MET A 640 26.95 23.31 -26.20
N GLY A 641 27.88 22.43 -26.60
CA GLY A 641 29.31 22.74 -26.73
C GLY A 641 30.04 22.92 -25.39
N ARG A 642 29.46 22.51 -24.26
CA ARG A 642 30.06 22.61 -22.92
C ARG A 642 30.90 21.38 -22.60
N LEU A 643 31.95 21.17 -23.39
CA LEU A 643 32.71 19.91 -23.42
C LEU A 643 33.35 19.53 -22.07
N ALA A 644 33.85 20.49 -21.28
CA ALA A 644 34.42 20.21 -19.95
C ALA A 644 33.38 19.69 -18.94
N SER A 645 32.18 20.28 -18.95
CA SER A 645 31.05 19.84 -18.11
C SER A 645 30.56 18.46 -18.56
N ALA A 646 30.41 18.26 -19.88
CA ALA A 646 30.04 16.98 -20.46
C ALA A 646 31.04 15.87 -20.08
N ARG A 647 32.35 16.13 -20.21
CA ARG A 647 33.42 15.19 -19.84
C ARG A 647 33.31 14.76 -18.38
N THR A 648 33.08 15.70 -17.47
CA THR A 648 32.94 15.43 -16.03
C THR A 648 31.73 14.53 -15.74
N ALA A 649 30.56 14.89 -16.27
CA ALA A 649 29.33 14.14 -16.06
C ALA A 649 29.40 12.72 -16.66
N LEU A 650 29.95 12.58 -17.87
CA LEU A 650 30.09 11.28 -18.54
C LEU A 650 31.14 10.36 -17.87
N ALA A 651 32.23 10.93 -17.35
CA ALA A 651 33.22 10.18 -16.59
C ALA A 651 32.64 9.65 -15.26
N GLU A 652 31.90 10.49 -14.54
CA GLU A 652 31.20 10.07 -13.32
C GLU A 652 30.15 8.99 -13.62
N ALA A 653 29.33 9.17 -14.66
CA ALA A 653 28.36 8.17 -15.08
C ALA A 653 29.01 6.82 -15.44
N LEU A 654 30.14 6.85 -16.17
CA LEU A 654 30.89 5.64 -16.52
C LEU A 654 31.50 4.98 -15.28
N GLN A 655 32.05 5.76 -14.34
CA GLN A 655 32.61 5.26 -13.09
C GLN A 655 31.56 4.54 -12.24
N ILE A 656 30.36 5.11 -12.11
CA ILE A 656 29.24 4.47 -11.41
C ILE A 656 28.84 3.19 -12.16
N GLY A 657 28.69 3.25 -13.48
CA GLY A 657 28.37 2.08 -14.31
C GLY A 657 29.35 0.91 -14.13
N ILE A 658 30.65 1.20 -14.07
CA ILE A 658 31.70 0.21 -13.79
C ILE A 658 31.52 -0.39 -12.40
N SER A 659 31.33 0.45 -11.38
CA SER A 659 31.20 0.00 -9.99
C SER A 659 30.00 -0.93 -9.76
N LEU A 660 28.91 -0.71 -10.50
CA LEU A 660 27.69 -1.51 -10.44
C LEU A 660 27.67 -2.69 -11.42
N ASN A 661 28.75 -2.88 -12.21
CA ASN A 661 28.79 -3.85 -13.31
C ASN A 661 27.62 -3.69 -14.30
N ALA A 662 27.14 -2.45 -14.48
CA ALA A 662 25.97 -2.10 -15.27
C ALA A 662 26.35 -1.85 -16.74
N TRP A 663 26.54 -2.93 -17.50
CA TRP A 663 27.02 -2.89 -18.89
C TRP A 663 26.22 -1.97 -19.82
N HIS A 664 24.91 -1.87 -19.64
CA HIS A 664 24.05 -0.98 -20.42
C HIS A 664 24.33 0.51 -20.14
N ALA A 665 24.59 0.88 -18.88
CA ALA A 665 24.94 2.24 -18.51
C ALA A 665 26.31 2.61 -19.09
N CYS A 666 27.28 1.69 -19.00
CA CYS A 666 28.61 1.86 -19.60
C CYS A 666 28.54 2.05 -21.13
N ALA A 667 27.71 1.26 -21.84
CA ALA A 667 27.54 1.38 -23.29
C ALA A 667 26.99 2.77 -23.69
N ARG A 668 26.02 3.29 -22.92
CA ARG A 668 25.46 4.64 -23.11
C ARG A 668 26.49 5.73 -22.84
N SER A 669 27.29 5.59 -21.78
CA SER A 669 28.38 6.52 -21.49
C SER A 669 29.40 6.55 -22.62
N LEU A 670 29.85 5.38 -23.10
CA LEU A 670 30.80 5.28 -24.21
C LEU A 670 30.25 5.91 -25.50
N ALA A 671 28.97 5.69 -25.82
CA ALA A 671 28.32 6.34 -26.97
C ALA A 671 28.37 7.88 -26.86
N CYS A 672 28.03 8.44 -25.71
CA CYS A 672 28.07 9.88 -25.49
C CYS A 672 29.51 10.43 -25.46
N LEU A 673 30.47 9.64 -24.97
CA LEU A 673 31.89 9.99 -25.00
C LEU A 673 32.45 10.03 -26.41
N ILE A 674 31.99 9.16 -27.32
CA ILE A 674 32.35 9.23 -28.74
C ILE A 674 31.85 10.55 -29.34
N GLU A 675 30.60 10.94 -29.06
CA GLU A 675 30.03 12.22 -29.50
C GLU A 675 30.83 13.42 -28.92
N LEU A 676 31.23 13.34 -27.64
CA LEU A 676 32.07 14.34 -26.97
C LEU A 676 33.43 14.50 -27.66
N GLU A 677 34.15 13.41 -27.88
CA GLU A 677 35.50 13.46 -28.47
C GLU A 677 35.47 13.85 -29.95
N ALA A 678 34.38 13.54 -30.66
CA ALA A 678 34.16 14.05 -32.00
C ALA A 678 33.95 15.57 -31.99
N ALA A 679 33.17 16.10 -31.04
CA ALA A 679 32.96 17.55 -30.87
C ALA A 679 34.22 18.29 -30.37
N ALA A 680 35.12 17.59 -29.66
CA ALA A 680 36.44 18.10 -29.25
C ALA A 680 37.52 17.93 -30.33
N GLU A 681 37.20 17.40 -31.51
CA GLU A 681 38.15 17.15 -32.61
C GLU A 681 39.33 16.23 -32.20
N HIS A 682 39.06 15.18 -31.41
CA HIS A 682 40.03 14.15 -31.02
C HIS A 682 39.79 12.82 -31.78
N PRO A 683 40.12 12.74 -33.09
CA PRO A 683 39.76 11.61 -33.94
C PRO A 683 40.35 10.27 -33.47
N GLU A 684 41.52 10.27 -32.84
CA GLU A 684 42.14 9.06 -32.28
C GLU A 684 41.36 8.50 -31.08
N LYS A 685 40.77 9.37 -30.24
CA LYS A 685 39.94 8.94 -29.11
C LYS A 685 38.59 8.42 -29.59
N VAL A 686 38.00 9.08 -30.59
CA VAL A 686 36.77 8.62 -31.27
C VAL A 686 36.94 7.18 -31.77
N ILE A 687 38.02 6.91 -32.51
CA ILE A 687 38.30 5.59 -33.07
C ILE A 687 38.54 4.56 -31.96
N ALA A 688 39.29 4.90 -30.92
CA ALA A 688 39.57 3.99 -29.81
C ALA A 688 38.30 3.62 -29.02
N LEU A 689 37.48 4.61 -28.65
CA LEU A 689 36.23 4.40 -27.94
C LEU A 689 35.19 3.65 -28.79
N HIS A 690 35.14 3.91 -30.10
CA HIS A 690 34.30 3.16 -31.04
C HIS A 690 34.70 1.69 -31.13
N ALA A 691 35.98 1.40 -31.34
CA ALA A 691 36.48 0.02 -31.41
C ALA A 691 36.22 -0.75 -30.10
N MET A 692 36.31 -0.06 -28.97
CA MET A 692 35.97 -0.60 -27.66
C MET A 692 34.46 -0.86 -27.51
N LEU A 693 33.62 0.10 -27.90
CA LEU A 693 32.16 -0.07 -27.87
C LEU A 693 31.73 -1.26 -28.73
N LEU A 694 32.41 -1.56 -29.84
CA LEU A 694 32.07 -2.72 -30.68
C LEU A 694 32.52 -4.07 -30.09
N ARG A 695 33.59 -4.10 -29.29
CA ARG A 695 34.22 -5.34 -28.79
C ARG A 695 33.97 -5.65 -27.33
N SER A 696 33.62 -4.66 -26.53
CA SER A 696 33.33 -4.85 -25.10
C SER A 696 32.10 -5.76 -24.89
N PRO A 697 31.98 -6.41 -23.71
CA PRO A 697 30.76 -7.10 -23.32
C PRO A 697 29.54 -6.15 -23.36
N ALA A 698 29.69 -4.90 -22.88
CA ALA A 698 28.72 -3.80 -23.04
C ALA A 698 28.27 -3.63 -24.50
N GLY A 699 29.21 -3.69 -25.43
CA GLY A 699 29.00 -3.65 -26.86
C GLY A 699 28.31 -4.85 -27.50
N ARG A 700 28.18 -5.97 -26.80
CA ARG A 700 27.61 -7.21 -27.32
C ARG A 700 26.25 -7.52 -26.70
N SER A 701 26.05 -7.19 -25.41
CA SER A 701 24.81 -7.44 -24.68
C SER A 701 23.87 -6.22 -24.58
N SER A 702 24.37 -5.00 -24.78
CA SER A 702 23.57 -3.77 -24.59
C SER A 702 23.95 -2.68 -25.60
N ARG A 703 23.91 -3.03 -26.90
CA ARG A 703 24.19 -2.06 -27.98
C ARG A 703 23.18 -0.91 -27.94
N PRO A 704 23.64 0.34 -28.15
CA PRO A 704 22.76 1.44 -28.54
C PRO A 704 21.86 1.04 -29.71
N SER A 705 20.71 1.71 -29.83
CA SER A 705 19.76 1.43 -30.90
C SER A 705 20.36 1.58 -32.30
N PRO A 706 19.83 0.91 -33.33
CA PRO A 706 20.40 0.93 -34.68
C PRO A 706 20.60 2.35 -35.22
N ARG A 707 19.64 3.24 -34.93
CA ARG A 707 19.71 4.66 -35.29
C ARG A 707 20.89 5.36 -34.62
N ARG A 708 21.07 5.16 -33.31
CA ARG A 708 22.19 5.74 -32.56
C ARG A 708 23.53 5.13 -32.93
N MET A 709 23.57 3.83 -33.20
CA MET A 709 24.77 3.14 -33.69
C MET A 709 25.19 3.65 -35.07
N ALA A 710 24.24 3.90 -35.98
CA ALA A 710 24.54 4.45 -37.31
C ALA A 710 25.23 5.82 -37.22
N GLU A 711 24.83 6.65 -36.27
CA GLU A 711 25.44 7.94 -35.99
C GLU A 711 26.86 7.80 -35.41
N ILE A 712 27.04 6.92 -34.43
CA ILE A 712 28.36 6.61 -33.85
C ILE A 712 29.31 6.07 -34.93
N ASP A 713 28.83 5.16 -35.78
CA ASP A 713 29.61 4.62 -36.90
C ASP A 713 29.95 5.70 -37.93
N ARG A 714 29.08 6.70 -38.13
CA ARG A 714 29.35 7.86 -38.99
C ARG A 714 30.50 8.70 -38.42
N LEU A 715 30.44 9.06 -37.14
CA LEU A 715 31.51 9.81 -36.47
C LEU A 715 32.85 9.09 -36.51
N ALA A 716 32.85 7.76 -36.33
CA ALA A 716 34.06 6.96 -36.44
C ALA A 716 34.65 6.97 -37.86
N ARG A 717 33.80 6.85 -38.91
CA ARG A 717 34.25 6.97 -40.31
C ARG A 717 34.82 8.35 -40.62
N GLU A 718 34.20 9.41 -40.11
CA GLU A 718 34.68 10.78 -40.27
C GLU A 718 36.03 11.02 -39.59
N ALA A 719 36.22 10.49 -38.37
CA ALA A 719 37.50 10.54 -37.68
C ALA A 719 38.62 9.80 -38.44
N ILE A 720 38.31 8.64 -39.01
CA ILE A 720 39.27 7.88 -39.86
C ILE A 720 39.62 8.66 -41.12
N ALA A 721 38.63 9.26 -41.79
CA ALA A 721 38.84 10.07 -42.98
C ALA A 721 39.70 11.31 -42.67
N ALA A 722 39.42 12.02 -41.57
CA ALA A 722 40.18 13.19 -41.14
C ALA A 722 41.67 12.86 -40.89
N LEU A 723 41.97 11.73 -40.25
CA LEU A 723 43.36 11.27 -40.07
C LEU A 723 44.00 10.83 -41.38
N ALA A 724 43.25 10.22 -42.30
CA ALA A 724 43.77 9.84 -43.61
C ALA A 724 44.13 11.06 -44.45
N ASP A 725 43.28 12.09 -44.47
CA ASP A 725 43.51 13.36 -45.16
C ASP A 725 44.72 14.12 -44.58
N ALA A 726 44.99 13.96 -43.28
CA ALA A 726 46.18 14.49 -42.62
C ALA A 726 47.45 13.64 -42.84
N GLY A 727 47.38 12.53 -43.59
CA GLY A 727 48.50 11.62 -43.83
C GLY A 727 48.87 10.72 -42.62
N ALA A 728 47.97 10.58 -41.64
CA ALA A 728 48.19 9.90 -40.36
C ALA A 728 47.44 8.54 -40.25
N THR A 729 47.34 7.78 -41.34
CA THR A 729 46.62 6.49 -41.38
C THR A 729 47.14 5.44 -40.38
N SER A 730 48.43 5.47 -40.05
CA SER A 730 49.00 4.59 -39.01
C SER A 730 48.42 4.87 -37.62
N VAL A 731 48.16 6.14 -37.31
CA VAL A 731 47.55 6.58 -36.03
C VAL A 731 46.13 6.03 -35.90
N ALA A 732 45.33 6.07 -36.98
CA ALA A 732 43.99 5.48 -37.00
C ALA A 732 44.02 3.97 -36.72
N THR A 733 44.99 3.25 -37.33
CA THR A 733 45.15 1.80 -37.13
C THR A 733 45.56 1.46 -35.69
N GLU A 734 46.50 2.23 -35.12
CA GLU A 734 46.95 2.08 -33.74
C GLU A 734 45.83 2.41 -32.73
N ALA A 735 45.04 3.45 -32.98
CA ALA A 735 43.90 3.82 -32.15
C ALA A 735 42.84 2.71 -32.11
N ALA A 736 42.51 2.13 -33.27
CA ALA A 736 41.56 1.02 -33.36
C ALA A 736 42.06 -0.23 -32.63
N ALA A 737 43.35 -0.56 -32.78
CA ALA A 737 43.98 -1.68 -32.09
C ALA A 737 44.01 -1.48 -30.56
N ARG A 738 44.31 -0.25 -30.11
CA ARG A 738 44.29 0.12 -28.69
C ARG A 738 42.90 0.02 -28.09
N GLY A 739 41.90 0.57 -28.78
CA GLY A 739 40.49 0.49 -28.37
C GLY A 739 39.98 -0.95 -28.29
N ALA A 740 40.39 -1.80 -29.22
CA ALA A 740 39.99 -3.21 -29.24
C ALA A 740 40.46 -4.02 -28.03
N GLY A 741 41.56 -3.60 -27.38
CA GLY A 741 42.12 -4.21 -26.17
C GLY A 741 41.83 -3.45 -24.88
N MET A 742 41.04 -2.36 -24.94
CA MET A 742 40.83 -1.42 -23.84
C MET A 742 39.78 -1.92 -22.83
N THR A 743 40.04 -1.78 -21.53
CA THR A 743 39.05 -2.00 -20.46
C THR A 743 38.21 -0.74 -20.18
N LEU A 744 37.11 -0.88 -19.43
CA LEU A 744 36.27 0.27 -19.03
C LEU A 744 37.01 1.27 -18.16
N GLU A 745 37.90 0.80 -17.28
CA GLU A 745 38.75 1.63 -16.42
C GLU A 745 39.80 2.39 -17.25
N GLN A 746 40.34 1.76 -18.29
CA GLN A 746 41.26 2.41 -19.22
C GLN A 746 40.55 3.48 -20.06
N ALA A 747 39.30 3.23 -20.48
CA ALA A 747 38.48 4.23 -21.17
C ALA A 747 38.15 5.42 -20.26
N LEU A 748 37.81 5.16 -19.00
CA LEU A 748 37.61 6.21 -18.01
C LEU A 748 38.87 7.06 -17.83
N THR A 749 40.03 6.41 -17.73
CA THR A 749 41.33 7.10 -17.62
C THR A 749 41.65 7.93 -18.86
N LEU A 750 41.37 7.41 -20.06
CA LEU A 750 41.55 8.12 -21.33
C LEU A 750 40.78 9.44 -21.33
N VAL A 751 39.54 9.41 -20.84
CA VAL A 751 38.64 10.57 -20.81
C VAL A 751 38.96 11.53 -19.67
N ALA A 752 39.47 11.04 -18.52
CA ALA A 752 39.78 11.86 -17.35
C ALA A 752 41.11 12.63 -17.45
N SER A 753 42.02 12.24 -18.34
CA SER A 753 43.42 12.70 -18.41
C SER A 753 43.66 14.18 -18.80
N GLU A 754 42.62 14.99 -19.04
CA GLU A 754 42.76 16.41 -19.43
C GLU A 754 42.89 17.42 -18.27
N HIS A 755 43.03 16.96 -17.01
CA HIS A 755 43.32 17.84 -15.86
C HIS A 755 44.82 18.13 -15.64
N ALA A 756 45.56 18.49 -16.69
CA ALA A 756 46.85 19.14 -16.56
C ALA A 756 46.81 20.51 -17.28
N PRO A 757 46.57 21.62 -16.57
CA PRO A 757 46.59 22.93 -17.20
C PRO A 757 48.03 23.27 -17.58
N ALA A 758 48.27 23.48 -18.88
CA ALA A 758 49.37 24.33 -19.32
C ALA A 758 49.04 25.77 -18.92
N THR A 759 49.58 26.19 -17.76
CA THR A 759 49.86 27.58 -17.36
C THR A 759 48.71 28.61 -17.39
N GLY A 760 48.20 28.99 -16.21
CA GLY A 760 47.56 30.30 -15.97
C GLY A 760 46.17 30.25 -15.31
N ILE A 761 46.11 30.49 -13.99
CA ILE A 761 44.90 30.72 -13.18
C ILE A 761 44.27 32.08 -13.58
N PRO A 762 42.93 32.22 -13.68
CA PRO A 762 42.14 32.76 -12.57
C PRO A 762 40.92 31.91 -12.17
N ALA A 763 40.65 31.92 -10.87
CA ALA A 763 39.57 31.25 -10.17
C ALA A 763 38.22 31.93 -10.37
N ASP A 764 37.17 31.15 -10.69
CA ASP A 764 35.79 31.43 -10.26
C ASP A 764 34.83 30.25 -10.52
N VAL A 765 34.89 29.18 -9.70
CA VAL A 765 33.75 28.28 -9.46
C VAL A 765 33.94 27.65 -8.07
N GLY A 766 33.54 28.38 -7.04
CA GLY A 766 33.71 27.93 -5.67
C GLY A 766 32.63 28.45 -4.74
N GLU A 767 31.35 28.45 -5.15
CA GLU A 767 30.22 28.71 -4.24
C GLU A 767 28.87 28.33 -4.86
N ALA A 768 28.47 27.05 -4.77
CA ALA A 768 27.07 26.63 -4.98
C ALA A 768 26.71 25.29 -4.31
N ALA A 769 27.46 24.81 -3.32
CA ALA A 769 27.21 23.52 -2.65
C ALA A 769 27.32 23.57 -1.13
N ARG A 770 26.96 24.70 -0.51
CA ARG A 770 26.59 24.77 0.91
C ARG A 770 25.36 25.66 1.02
N GLY A 771 24.19 25.04 1.13
CA GLY A 771 22.99 25.75 1.57
C GLY A 771 23.08 26.08 3.06
N PRO A 772 22.22 26.98 3.56
CA PRO A 772 22.01 27.14 5.01
C PRO A 772 21.47 25.86 5.65
#